data_AF-A0A7V7ML45-F1
#
_entry.id   AF-A0A7V7ML45-F1
#
_cell.length_a   1.000
_cell.length_b   1.000
_cell.length_c   1.000
_cell.angle_alpha   90.00
_cell.angle_beta   90.00
_cell.angle_gamma   90.00
#
_symmetry.space_group_name_H-M   'P 1'
#
loop_
_entity.id
_entity.type
_entity.pdbx_description
1 polymer ?
#
loop_
_entity_poly.entity_id
_entity_poly.type
_entity_poly.pdbx_seq_one_letter_code
_entity_poly.pdbx_strand_id
1 'polypeptide(L)'
;MFGFLLRIVETGSIRADSLESPLAKFMLLVSLLIAFLQDPAAGDLDQLLTQAQSASPAQALVLAEDFEAPADEQWLKGAAGRLPELEGVSSLCLARVLALTGAPAGGVYLVDLLDPERPSLASAALATLRLETFGLDEGTQKALGDWLAGHAVEDHPELYTEAALVLFEIGDGARRRAARRLLAAAGRVEEEKVRSLALLTLARAGDLDNDDVLDELERLAAGFGPHAALAQSLLQNLEQRERYRNKLAYLESRYETESAVKGRAQNEGDLRLLWEVLRHIETLHMEGEQFSREELVAAAADGLLRRLDPHSSYLSGKEYGEFMFDIRPEYGGIGAYVDTRDEVFTIIRPIYSGPAYEKGLLSGDKILSVDGWSTLNQPNDEIIKRLKGKPGTFVNIEVHRRGWSESRKFDIERRLIEIPTLRSERFPGGVLYLELLSFAEDVGVAIEEQVAAAKAEGWLSGVVLDLRNNSGGLLTQAVAVCDVFLDSRQLIVSTRTRAGEIEKHFTREKAAVSDGIPLTVLVNEYSASASEIVAGALSAHGRATLIGERTHGKGSVQRLLPLRSLPDELFDDANRNYYWDEWEEFVDSNRNQKYDYGPRIKLTLAYYFLPDGSTIHTLRDHEGRVVEQGGVEPDVAVAFPEFDLRDLKELDRLIGESAFREYALNLYEENPEVAVDLAEFDGKDPLRYPGWDAYYEGLETDLKADVVRQWVRLNLRQVVSDARGKVFAGNRAMGDFVEDPQLQRAIQQVFQDAGKDIQQVPEYTAVVAAGAANGAETPSQEG
;
A
#
# COMPACT_ATOMS: atom_id res chain seq x y z
N MET A 1 10.01 36.54 15.93
CA MET A 1 10.15 36.98 17.34
C MET A 1 9.95 38.49 17.52
N PHE A 2 10.71 39.38 16.85
CA PHE A 2 10.50 40.84 16.94
C PHE A 2 9.15 41.33 16.35
N GLY A 3 8.63 40.67 15.31
CA GLY A 3 7.33 41.01 14.70
C GLY A 3 6.09 40.54 15.48
N PHE A 4 6.21 39.53 16.35
CA PHE A 4 5.10 39.06 17.20
C PHE A 4 4.90 40.00 18.40
N LEU A 5 5.99 40.59 18.91
CA LEU A 5 5.98 41.59 19.97
C LEU A 5 5.40 42.95 19.52
N LEU A 6 5.51 43.31 18.24
CA LEU A 6 4.91 44.55 17.69
C LEU A 6 3.38 44.46 17.57
N ARG A 7 2.82 43.27 17.32
CA ARG A 7 1.36 43.05 17.20
C ARG A 7 0.59 43.16 18.52
N ILE A 8 1.24 42.94 19.66
CA ILE A 8 0.63 43.09 20.99
C ILE A 8 0.53 44.59 21.39
N VAL A 9 1.36 45.46 20.81
CA VAL A 9 1.32 46.90 21.09
C VAL A 9 0.23 47.61 20.29
N GLU A 10 -0.12 47.13 19.10
CA GLU A 10 -1.15 47.76 18.23
C GLU A 10 -2.60 47.33 18.52
N THR A 11 -2.83 46.19 19.19
CA THR A 11 -4.20 45.66 19.46
C THR A 11 -4.78 46.05 20.82
N GLY A 12 -4.17 47.02 21.51
CA GLY A 12 -4.85 47.81 22.52
C GLY A 12 -5.07 47.11 23.86
N SER A 13 -4.10 47.25 24.77
CA SER A 13 -4.40 47.40 26.20
C SER A 13 -3.33 48.13 27.02
N ILE A 14 -2.21 48.60 26.45
CA ILE A 14 -1.27 49.49 27.17
C ILE A 14 -0.64 50.51 26.20
N ARG A 15 -0.82 51.82 26.46
CA ARG A 15 -0.11 52.89 25.73
C ARG A 15 1.35 52.96 26.22
N ALA A 16 2.29 52.68 25.32
CA ALA A 16 3.73 52.63 25.59
C ALA A 16 4.40 54.00 25.88
N ASP A 17 3.63 55.11 25.85
CA ASP A 17 4.13 56.46 26.13
C ASP A 17 4.16 56.83 27.62
N SER A 18 3.84 55.90 28.52
CA SER A 18 3.71 56.17 29.97
C SER A 18 4.85 55.66 30.85
N LEU A 19 5.91 55.08 30.26
CA LEU A 19 7.05 54.51 31.01
C LEU A 19 8.36 55.17 30.57
N GLU A 20 8.81 56.16 31.35
CA GLU A 20 9.98 57.00 31.05
C GLU A 20 11.35 56.37 31.33
N SER A 21 11.43 55.20 32.00
CA SER A 21 12.72 54.62 32.41
C SER A 21 13.05 53.29 31.69
N PRO A 22 14.30 53.11 31.19
CA PRO A 22 14.78 51.84 30.63
C PRO A 22 14.68 50.67 31.61
N LEU A 23 14.77 50.95 32.92
CA LEU A 23 14.66 49.98 33.99
C LEU A 23 13.24 49.40 34.10
N ALA A 24 12.21 50.23 33.89
CA ALA A 24 10.82 49.77 33.93
C ALA A 24 10.47 48.87 32.73
N LYS A 25 11.02 49.16 31.55
CA LYS A 25 10.88 48.31 30.35
C LYS A 25 11.63 46.99 30.50
N PHE A 26 12.83 47.01 31.10
CA PHE A 26 13.60 45.80 31.41
C PHE A 26 12.90 44.92 32.45
N MET A 27 12.34 45.52 33.52
CA MET A 27 11.58 44.79 34.54
C MET A 27 10.30 44.16 33.98
N LEU A 28 9.58 44.82 33.06
CA LEU A 28 8.42 44.22 32.39
C LEU A 28 8.82 43.03 31.50
N LEU A 29 9.96 43.15 30.79
CA LEU A 29 10.50 42.09 29.94
C LEU A 29 10.97 40.88 30.78
N VAL A 30 11.58 41.13 31.94
CA VAL A 30 12.01 40.10 32.90
C VAL A 30 10.78 39.43 33.55
N SER A 31 9.73 40.18 33.91
CA SER A 31 8.49 39.60 34.44
C SER A 31 7.74 38.75 33.39
N LEU A 32 7.76 39.14 32.11
CA LEU A 32 7.21 38.35 31.01
C LEU A 32 8.06 37.12 30.70
N LEU A 33 9.40 37.20 30.82
CA LEU A 33 10.28 36.03 30.70
C LEU A 33 10.12 35.06 31.86
N ILE A 34 9.94 35.55 33.09
CA ILE A 34 9.69 34.72 34.28
C ILE A 34 8.31 34.04 34.18
N ALA A 35 7.31 34.73 33.64
CA ALA A 35 5.99 34.13 33.37
C ALA A 35 5.99 33.10 32.22
N PHE A 36 6.98 33.16 31.31
CA PHE A 36 7.15 32.19 30.22
C PHE A 36 8.05 31.00 30.60
N LEU A 37 8.79 31.11 31.71
CA LEU A 37 9.64 30.05 32.27
C LEU A 37 8.94 29.23 33.38
N GLN A 38 7.72 29.62 33.76
CA GLN A 38 6.82 28.76 34.54
C GLN A 38 5.87 28.07 33.58
N ASP A 39 6.07 26.78 33.40
CA ASP A 39 5.21 25.89 32.61
C ASP A 39 3.77 25.93 33.14
N PRO A 40 2.77 26.40 32.36
CA PRO A 40 1.37 26.41 32.78
C PRO A 40 0.68 25.04 32.69
N ALA A 41 1.40 23.95 32.37
CA ALA A 41 0.81 22.62 32.17
C ALA A 41 1.04 21.62 33.34
N ALA A 42 1.58 22.04 34.49
CA ALA A 42 1.48 21.22 35.71
C ALA A 42 0.08 21.39 36.29
N GLY A 43 -0.86 20.52 35.90
CA GLY A 43 -2.24 20.57 36.36
C GLY A 43 -2.33 20.64 37.89
N ASP A 44 -3.16 21.55 38.40
CA ASP A 44 -3.41 21.67 39.83
C ASP A 44 -4.07 20.38 40.34
N LEU A 45 -3.30 19.55 41.05
CA LEU A 45 -3.77 18.28 41.60
C LEU A 45 -4.97 18.48 42.53
N ASP A 46 -5.05 19.60 43.26
CA ASP A 46 -6.21 19.90 44.12
C ASP A 46 -7.46 20.16 43.28
N GLN A 47 -7.31 20.82 42.14
CA GLN A 47 -8.40 21.03 41.20
C GLN A 47 -8.88 19.71 40.60
N LEU A 48 -7.97 18.84 40.17
CA LEU A 48 -8.32 17.50 39.64
C LEU A 48 -9.09 16.69 40.68
N LEU A 49 -8.59 16.60 41.91
CA LEU A 49 -9.21 15.80 42.97
C LEU A 49 -10.58 16.35 43.38
N THR A 50 -10.75 17.68 43.36
CA THR A 50 -12.05 18.34 43.59
C THR A 50 -13.05 18.02 42.49
N GLN A 51 -12.62 18.07 41.22
CA GLN A 51 -13.47 17.68 40.09
C GLN A 51 -13.87 16.21 40.18
N ALA A 52 -12.90 15.33 40.43
CA ALA A 52 -13.11 13.90 40.59
C ALA A 52 -14.07 13.58 41.75
N GLN A 53 -14.02 14.31 42.87
CA GLN A 53 -14.91 14.09 44.02
C GLN A 53 -16.39 14.20 43.66
N SER A 54 -16.72 15.07 42.70
CA SER A 54 -18.09 15.28 42.21
C SER A 54 -18.45 14.48 40.96
N ALA A 55 -17.48 13.73 40.39
CA ALA A 55 -17.63 13.00 39.15
C ALA A 55 -18.13 11.56 39.37
N SER A 56 -18.67 10.93 38.32
CA SER A 56 -18.87 9.48 38.32
C SER A 56 -17.52 8.74 38.22
N PRO A 57 -17.42 7.47 38.68
CA PRO A 57 -16.19 6.69 38.57
C PRO A 57 -15.61 6.65 37.14
N ALA A 58 -16.46 6.52 36.12
CA ALA A 58 -16.02 6.52 34.72
C ALA A 58 -15.47 7.88 34.29
N GLN A 59 -16.13 8.99 34.66
CA GLN A 59 -15.62 10.34 34.39
C GLN A 59 -14.30 10.59 35.12
N ALA A 60 -14.11 10.05 36.33
CA ALA A 60 -12.86 10.18 37.07
C ALA A 60 -11.68 9.44 36.42
N LEU A 61 -11.94 8.32 35.72
CA LEU A 61 -10.92 7.66 34.92
C LEU A 61 -10.51 8.50 33.70
N VAL A 62 -11.48 9.12 33.02
CA VAL A 62 -11.21 10.05 31.90
C VAL A 62 -10.42 11.26 32.39
N LEU A 63 -10.84 11.88 33.50
CA LEU A 63 -10.10 12.99 34.12
C LEU A 63 -8.67 12.60 34.49
N ALA A 64 -8.44 11.35 34.91
CA ALA A 64 -7.10 10.86 35.21
C ALA A 64 -6.24 10.64 33.94
N GLU A 65 -6.85 10.21 32.84
CA GLU A 65 -6.17 10.02 31.55
C GLU A 65 -5.82 11.35 30.87
N ASP A 66 -6.68 12.37 31.02
CA ASP A 66 -6.47 13.72 30.47
C ASP A 66 -5.52 14.59 31.32
N PHE A 67 -5.12 14.11 32.50
CA PHE A 67 -4.27 14.86 33.41
C PHE A 67 -2.78 14.68 33.09
N GLU A 68 -2.12 15.76 32.67
CA GLU A 68 -0.67 15.79 32.44
C GLU A 68 0.09 15.87 33.77
N ALA A 69 0.41 14.70 34.34
CA ALA A 69 1.17 14.60 35.57
C ALA A 69 2.67 14.96 35.35
N PRO A 70 3.28 15.80 36.20
CA PRO A 70 4.71 16.02 36.18
C PRO A 70 5.50 14.73 36.43
N ALA A 71 6.44 14.40 35.53
CA ALA A 71 7.31 13.23 35.65
C ALA A 71 8.46 13.43 36.67
N ASP A 72 8.20 14.17 37.75
CA ASP A 72 9.17 14.48 38.80
C ASP A 72 8.99 13.54 40.01
N GLU A 73 10.08 12.96 40.50
CA GLU A 73 10.05 11.97 41.59
C GLU A 73 9.55 12.57 42.92
N GLN A 74 9.81 13.86 43.16
CA GLN A 74 9.33 14.54 44.36
C GLN A 74 7.82 14.82 44.27
N TRP A 75 7.33 15.19 43.09
CA TRP A 75 5.89 15.31 42.83
C TRP A 75 5.17 13.97 42.99
N LEU A 76 5.67 12.89 42.39
CA LEU A 76 5.08 11.55 42.50
C LEU A 76 5.00 11.05 43.95
N LYS A 77 6.06 11.27 44.75
CA LYS A 77 6.05 10.95 46.19
C LYS A 77 5.04 11.80 46.96
N GLY A 78 4.94 13.09 46.64
CA GLY A 78 3.96 13.99 47.24
C GLY A 78 2.53 13.59 46.92
N ALA A 79 2.24 13.29 45.65
CA ALA A 79 0.95 12.82 45.18
C ALA A 79 0.56 11.48 45.83
N ALA A 80 1.45 10.48 45.80
CA ALA A 80 1.23 9.19 46.46
C ALA A 80 0.96 9.33 47.97
N GLY A 81 1.62 10.30 48.64
CA GLY A 81 1.42 10.57 50.06
C GLY A 81 0.01 11.06 50.43
N ARG A 82 -0.80 11.47 49.45
CA ARG A 82 -2.19 11.92 49.66
C ARG A 82 -3.22 10.80 49.64
N LEU A 83 -2.89 9.66 49.05
CA LEU A 83 -3.81 8.51 48.93
C LEU A 83 -4.47 8.09 50.27
N PRO A 84 -3.78 8.06 51.44
CA PRO A 84 -4.41 7.69 52.71
C PRO A 84 -5.51 8.65 53.17
N GLU A 85 -5.53 9.89 52.68
CA GLU A 85 -6.48 10.94 53.08
C GLU A 85 -7.67 11.03 52.12
N LEU A 86 -7.66 10.26 51.02
CA LEU A 86 -8.67 10.28 49.97
C LEU A 86 -9.59 9.07 50.08
N GLU A 87 -10.88 9.30 49.87
CA GLU A 87 -11.90 8.26 49.84
C GLU A 87 -12.63 8.24 48.50
N GLY A 88 -13.16 7.09 48.13
CA GLY A 88 -14.05 6.95 46.99
C GLY A 88 -13.42 7.34 45.64
N VAL A 89 -14.13 8.18 44.88
CA VAL A 89 -13.78 8.53 43.48
C VAL A 89 -12.47 9.32 43.38
N SER A 90 -12.14 10.16 44.36
CA SER A 90 -10.87 10.91 44.37
C SER A 90 -9.67 9.98 44.57
N SER A 91 -9.82 8.92 45.38
CA SER A 91 -8.79 7.89 45.55
C SER A 91 -8.58 7.07 44.27
N LEU A 92 -9.68 6.68 43.61
CA LEU A 92 -9.65 6.03 42.29
C LEU A 92 -8.90 6.87 41.24
N CYS A 93 -9.25 8.16 41.13
CA CYS A 93 -8.66 9.08 40.16
C CYS A 93 -7.15 9.21 40.36
N LEU A 94 -6.70 9.44 41.60
CA LEU A 94 -5.27 9.59 41.90
C LEU A 94 -4.49 8.30 41.65
N ALA A 95 -5.04 7.15 42.07
CA ALA A 95 -4.40 5.86 41.85
C ALA A 95 -4.26 5.54 40.35
N ARG A 96 -5.24 5.94 39.52
CA ARG A 96 -5.17 5.83 38.05
C ARG A 96 -4.07 6.73 37.46
N VAL A 97 -4.00 8.01 37.86
CA VAL A 97 -2.92 8.93 37.42
C VAL A 97 -1.55 8.34 37.75
N LEU A 98 -1.35 7.89 39.00
CA LEU A 98 -0.08 7.31 39.43
C LEU A 98 0.26 6.05 38.62
N ALA A 99 -0.72 5.15 38.40
CA ALA A 99 -0.51 3.94 37.63
C ALA A 99 -0.11 4.22 36.17
N LEU A 100 -0.68 5.25 35.54
CA LEU A 100 -0.35 5.68 34.17
C LEU A 100 1.06 6.28 34.07
N THR A 101 1.58 6.88 35.15
CA THR A 101 2.99 7.33 35.24
C THR A 101 3.97 6.19 35.55
N GLY A 102 3.50 4.94 35.66
CA GLY A 102 4.32 3.78 36.02
C GLY A 102 4.59 3.63 37.52
N ALA A 103 3.95 4.43 38.37
CA ALA A 103 4.06 4.31 39.83
C ALA A 103 2.96 3.37 40.37
N PRO A 104 3.29 2.24 41.04
CA PRO A 104 2.29 1.32 41.60
C PRO A 104 1.60 1.85 42.86
N ALA A 105 1.85 3.11 43.23
CA ALA A 105 1.26 3.73 44.41
C ALA A 105 -0.25 3.88 44.22
N GLY A 106 -1.04 3.18 45.02
CA GLY A 106 -2.50 3.25 44.95
C GLY A 106 -3.23 1.92 45.02
N GLY A 107 -2.58 0.81 44.66
CA GLY A 107 -3.31 -0.44 44.45
C GLY A 107 -3.96 -1.04 45.71
N VAL A 108 -3.33 -0.91 46.88
CA VAL A 108 -3.98 -1.29 48.16
C VAL A 108 -5.25 -0.46 48.41
N TYR A 109 -5.20 0.84 48.14
CA TYR A 109 -6.37 1.72 48.29
C TYR A 109 -7.45 1.42 47.25
N LEU A 110 -7.08 0.99 46.04
CA LEU A 110 -8.05 0.51 45.05
C LEU A 110 -8.74 -0.77 45.51
N VAL A 111 -8.05 -1.66 46.23
CA VAL A 111 -8.68 -2.85 46.85
C VAL A 111 -9.69 -2.45 47.92
N ASP A 112 -9.42 -1.40 48.71
CA ASP A 112 -10.37 -0.88 49.70
C ASP A 112 -11.65 -0.30 49.05
N LEU A 113 -11.62 0.03 47.76
CA LEU A 113 -12.79 0.49 46.99
C LEU A 113 -13.65 -0.64 46.43
N LEU A 114 -13.29 -1.91 46.65
CA LEU A 114 -14.08 -3.08 46.24
C LEU A 114 -15.30 -3.28 47.17
N ASP A 115 -16.19 -2.28 47.15
CA ASP A 115 -17.43 -2.23 47.91
C ASP A 115 -18.61 -2.67 47.05
N PRO A 116 -19.29 -3.78 47.40
CA PRO A 116 -20.46 -4.26 46.67
C PRO A 116 -21.64 -3.30 46.63
N GLU A 117 -21.79 -2.42 47.63
CA GLU A 117 -22.82 -1.37 47.66
C GLU A 117 -22.52 -0.23 46.67
N ARG A 118 -21.31 -0.22 46.08
CA ARG A 118 -20.85 0.77 45.10
C ARG A 118 -20.25 0.09 43.85
N PRO A 119 -21.08 -0.64 43.07
CA PRO A 119 -20.59 -1.52 42.00
C PRO A 119 -19.87 -0.78 40.86
N SER A 120 -20.27 0.46 40.54
CA SER A 120 -19.59 1.27 39.52
C SER A 120 -18.20 1.72 39.95
N LEU A 121 -18.00 1.97 41.25
CA LEU A 121 -16.71 2.34 41.82
C LEU A 121 -15.79 1.12 41.91
N ALA A 122 -16.32 -0.02 42.38
CA ALA A 122 -15.59 -1.28 42.48
C ALA A 122 -15.14 -1.79 41.09
N SER A 123 -16.00 -1.69 40.07
CA SER A 123 -15.66 -2.04 38.68
C SER A 123 -14.54 -1.15 38.11
N ALA A 124 -14.61 0.16 38.33
CA ALA A 124 -13.57 1.09 37.90
C ALA A 124 -12.23 0.86 38.64
N ALA A 125 -12.28 0.47 39.91
CA ALA A 125 -11.10 0.09 40.68
C ALA A 125 -10.45 -1.19 40.13
N LEU A 126 -11.23 -2.24 39.83
CA LEU A 126 -10.73 -3.46 39.20
C LEU A 126 -10.14 -3.21 37.80
N ALA A 127 -10.79 -2.37 36.99
CA ALA A 127 -10.26 -1.97 35.68
C ALA A 127 -8.92 -1.22 35.80
N THR A 128 -8.73 -0.44 36.86
CA THR A 128 -7.46 0.24 37.13
C THR A 128 -6.39 -0.73 37.61
N LEU A 129 -6.76 -1.68 38.47
CA LEU A 129 -5.86 -2.72 38.98
C LEU A 129 -5.30 -3.64 37.88
N ARG A 130 -5.94 -3.73 36.70
CA ARG A 130 -5.46 -4.49 35.53
C ARG A 130 -4.25 -3.89 34.82
N LEU A 131 -3.87 -2.65 35.13
CA LEU A 131 -2.68 -2.04 34.52
C LEU A 131 -1.41 -2.79 34.94
N GLU A 132 -0.48 -2.96 33.99
CA GLU A 132 0.75 -3.74 34.17
C GLU A 132 1.58 -3.30 35.39
N THR A 133 1.55 -2.01 35.72
CA THR A 133 2.22 -1.42 36.87
C THR A 133 1.93 -2.15 38.19
N PHE A 134 0.70 -2.66 38.38
CA PHE A 134 0.31 -3.40 39.59
C PHE A 134 0.74 -4.88 39.59
N GLY A 135 1.15 -5.41 38.43
CA GLY A 135 1.76 -6.74 38.32
C GLY A 135 3.09 -6.88 39.04
N LEU A 136 3.75 -5.76 39.36
CA LEU A 136 5.02 -5.71 40.09
C LEU A 136 4.86 -5.35 41.58
N ASP A 137 3.64 -5.05 42.04
CA ASP A 137 3.39 -4.67 43.43
C ASP A 137 2.83 -5.83 44.26
N GLU A 138 3.72 -6.49 45.02
CA GLU A 138 3.36 -7.56 45.94
C GLU A 138 2.33 -7.12 46.99
N GLY A 139 2.31 -5.84 47.37
CA GLY A 139 1.38 -5.27 48.34
C GLY A 139 -0.06 -5.33 47.83
N THR A 140 -0.30 -4.80 46.63
CA THR A 140 -1.61 -4.86 45.95
C THR A 140 -2.05 -6.29 45.68
N GLN A 141 -1.16 -7.14 45.18
CA GLN A 141 -1.49 -8.55 44.95
C GLN A 141 -1.88 -9.29 46.23
N LYS A 142 -1.20 -8.98 47.35
CA LYS A 142 -1.54 -9.53 48.66
C LYS A 142 -2.89 -8.99 49.15
N ALA A 143 -3.12 -7.68 49.07
CA ALA A 143 -4.37 -7.05 49.49
C ALA A 143 -5.57 -7.63 48.74
N LEU A 144 -5.46 -7.81 47.42
CA LEU A 144 -6.51 -8.41 46.60
C LEU A 144 -6.75 -9.90 46.97
N GLY A 145 -5.68 -10.64 47.25
CA GLY A 145 -5.78 -12.01 47.76
C GLY A 145 -6.43 -12.11 49.14
N ASP A 146 -6.09 -11.20 50.06
CA ASP A 146 -6.67 -11.10 51.40
C ASP A 146 -8.16 -10.72 51.31
N TRP A 147 -8.53 -9.81 50.40
CA TRP A 147 -9.92 -9.45 50.11
C TRP A 147 -10.70 -10.67 49.61
N LEU A 148 -10.18 -11.42 48.63
CA LEU A 148 -10.81 -12.64 48.12
C LEU A 148 -10.94 -13.76 49.18
N ALA A 149 -10.01 -13.83 50.13
CA ALA A 149 -10.07 -14.79 51.22
C ALA A 149 -11.07 -14.40 52.32
N GLY A 150 -11.37 -13.09 52.45
CA GLY A 150 -12.28 -12.55 53.45
C GLY A 150 -13.75 -12.49 53.04
N HIS A 151 -14.07 -12.71 51.77
CA HIS A 151 -15.42 -12.62 51.23
C HIS A 151 -15.89 -13.97 50.68
N ALA A 152 -17.19 -14.27 50.80
CA ALA A 152 -17.79 -15.41 50.14
C ALA A 152 -18.21 -15.01 48.71
N VAL A 153 -18.08 -15.94 47.76
CA VAL A 153 -18.47 -15.68 46.35
C VAL A 153 -19.98 -15.51 46.22
N GLU A 154 -20.75 -16.17 47.09
CA GLU A 154 -22.21 -16.16 47.13
C GLU A 154 -22.78 -14.78 47.50
N ASP A 155 -22.03 -13.98 48.27
CA ASP A 155 -22.50 -12.65 48.68
C ASP A 155 -22.53 -11.71 47.46
N HIS A 156 -21.47 -11.72 46.64
CA HIS A 156 -21.27 -10.81 45.51
C HIS A 156 -20.52 -11.46 44.34
N PRO A 157 -21.17 -12.33 43.55
CA PRO A 157 -20.47 -13.22 42.60
C PRO A 157 -19.81 -12.51 41.42
N GLU A 158 -20.40 -11.42 40.91
CA GLU A 158 -19.79 -10.63 39.84
C GLU A 158 -18.50 -9.95 40.29
N LEU A 159 -18.53 -9.30 41.46
CA LEU A 159 -17.38 -8.60 42.00
C LEU A 159 -16.26 -9.59 42.39
N TYR A 160 -16.64 -10.70 43.00
CA TYR A 160 -15.70 -11.74 43.42
C TYR A 160 -14.99 -12.39 42.25
N THR A 161 -15.73 -12.79 41.20
CA THR A 161 -15.11 -13.46 40.05
C THR A 161 -14.24 -12.52 39.23
N GLU A 162 -14.64 -11.25 39.04
CA GLU A 162 -13.77 -10.25 38.40
C GLU A 162 -12.52 -9.94 39.24
N ALA A 163 -12.63 -9.82 40.56
CA ALA A 163 -11.46 -9.64 41.44
C ALA A 163 -10.49 -10.85 41.37
N ALA A 164 -11.02 -12.06 41.31
CA ALA A 164 -10.22 -13.27 41.11
C ALA A 164 -9.53 -13.30 39.74
N LEU A 165 -10.21 -12.81 38.68
CA LEU A 165 -9.60 -12.67 37.36
C LEU A 165 -8.46 -11.64 37.36
N VAL A 166 -8.65 -10.48 37.98
CA VAL A 166 -7.59 -9.48 38.13
C VAL A 166 -6.40 -10.08 38.88
N LEU A 167 -6.62 -10.81 39.98
CA LEU A 167 -5.55 -11.50 40.70
C LEU A 167 -4.84 -12.56 39.83
N PHE A 168 -5.55 -13.22 38.92
CA PHE A 168 -4.96 -14.15 37.96
C PHE A 168 -4.10 -13.41 36.91
N GLU A 169 -4.50 -12.23 36.47
CA GLU A 169 -3.76 -11.43 35.49
C GLU A 169 -2.47 -10.85 36.12
N ILE A 170 -2.59 -10.17 37.25
CA ILE A 170 -1.48 -9.42 37.87
C ILE A 170 -0.66 -10.23 38.88
N GLY A 171 -1.18 -11.36 39.38
CA GLY A 171 -0.56 -12.12 40.46
C GLY A 171 0.68 -12.91 40.01
N ASP A 172 1.58 -13.17 40.96
CA ASP A 172 2.65 -14.16 40.77
C ASP A 172 2.12 -15.60 40.60
N GLY A 173 2.99 -16.54 40.26
CA GLY A 173 2.58 -17.93 40.04
C GLY A 173 1.84 -18.60 41.21
N ALA A 174 2.08 -18.20 42.46
CA ALA A 174 1.36 -18.73 43.62
C ALA A 174 -0.07 -18.16 43.70
N ARG A 175 -0.20 -16.84 43.51
CA ARG A 175 -1.48 -16.12 43.53
C ARG A 175 -2.35 -16.45 42.33
N ARG A 176 -1.79 -16.64 41.13
CA ARG A 176 -2.51 -17.18 39.95
C ARG A 176 -3.14 -18.54 40.22
N ARG A 177 -2.38 -19.44 40.85
CA ARG A 177 -2.89 -20.76 41.25
C ARG A 177 -3.97 -20.64 42.34
N ALA A 178 -3.83 -19.70 43.26
CA ALA A 178 -4.85 -19.44 44.28
C ALA A 178 -6.15 -18.94 43.63
N ALA A 179 -6.07 -17.94 42.75
CA ALA A 179 -7.22 -17.41 42.00
C ALA A 179 -7.95 -18.49 41.19
N ARG A 180 -7.21 -19.31 40.43
CA ARG A 180 -7.78 -20.44 39.69
C ARG A 180 -8.46 -21.46 40.60
N ARG A 181 -7.89 -21.77 41.76
CA ARG A 181 -8.51 -22.67 42.76
C ARG A 181 -9.79 -22.08 43.34
N LEU A 182 -9.82 -20.78 43.62
CA LEU A 182 -11.02 -20.10 44.14
C LEU A 182 -12.14 -20.13 43.09
N LEU A 183 -11.83 -19.80 41.84
CA LEU A 183 -12.80 -19.88 40.75
C LEU A 183 -13.28 -21.32 40.49
N ALA A 184 -12.39 -22.31 40.55
CA ALA A 184 -12.77 -23.72 40.40
C ALA A 184 -13.64 -24.23 41.57
N ALA A 185 -13.42 -23.71 42.79
CA ALA A 185 -14.28 -24.00 43.93
C ALA A 185 -15.66 -23.35 43.75
N ALA A 186 -15.71 -22.09 43.31
CA ALA A 186 -16.94 -21.37 43.00
C ALA A 186 -17.74 -22.02 41.86
N GLY A 187 -17.05 -22.59 40.85
CA GLY A 187 -17.65 -23.38 39.77
C GLY A 187 -18.34 -24.68 40.22
N ARG A 188 -18.25 -25.06 41.50
CA ARG A 188 -18.91 -26.24 42.07
C ARG A 188 -20.03 -25.90 43.05
N VAL A 189 -20.31 -24.62 43.25
CA VAL A 189 -21.40 -24.16 44.11
C VAL A 189 -22.75 -24.51 43.47
N GLU A 190 -23.76 -24.84 44.28
CA GLU A 190 -25.09 -25.24 43.77
C GLU A 190 -25.83 -24.08 43.09
N GLU A 191 -25.61 -22.86 43.56
CA GLU A 191 -26.22 -21.65 43.00
C GLU A 191 -25.78 -21.43 41.55
N GLU A 192 -26.75 -21.49 40.64
CA GLU A 192 -26.52 -21.43 39.20
C GLU A 192 -25.76 -20.18 38.75
N LYS A 193 -26.10 -19.02 39.31
CA LYS A 193 -25.49 -17.74 38.96
C LYS A 193 -23.99 -17.71 39.30
N VAL A 194 -23.65 -18.16 40.51
CA VAL A 194 -22.27 -18.25 41.00
C VAL A 194 -21.45 -19.21 40.14
N ARG A 195 -21.99 -20.41 39.90
CA ARG A 195 -21.36 -21.43 39.07
C ARG A 195 -21.07 -20.93 37.65
N SER A 196 -22.07 -20.34 37.00
CA SER A 196 -21.95 -19.87 35.61
C SER A 196 -20.89 -18.77 35.47
N LEU A 197 -20.90 -17.80 36.39
CA LEU A 197 -19.92 -16.70 36.40
C LEU A 197 -18.51 -17.20 36.67
N ALA A 198 -18.34 -18.13 37.61
CA ALA A 198 -17.03 -18.67 37.95
C ALA A 198 -16.40 -19.48 36.81
N LEU A 199 -17.18 -20.33 36.15
CA LEU A 199 -16.72 -21.15 35.02
C LEU A 199 -16.44 -20.31 33.77
N LEU A 200 -17.26 -19.29 33.48
CA LEU A 200 -16.98 -18.34 32.40
C LEU A 200 -15.71 -17.54 32.66
N THR A 201 -15.46 -17.15 33.91
CA THR A 201 -14.23 -16.46 34.30
C THR A 201 -13.00 -17.37 34.24
N LEU A 202 -13.14 -18.67 34.56
CA LEU A 202 -12.08 -19.66 34.33
C LEU A 202 -11.73 -19.81 32.85
N ALA A 203 -12.75 -19.81 31.98
CA ALA A 203 -12.55 -19.84 30.54
C ALA A 203 -11.76 -18.61 30.06
N ARG A 204 -12.10 -17.41 30.55
CA ARG A 204 -11.35 -16.16 30.28
C ARG A 204 -9.91 -16.21 30.81
N ALA A 205 -9.68 -16.90 31.92
CA ALA A 205 -8.35 -17.18 32.46
C ALA A 205 -7.60 -18.33 31.73
N GLY A 206 -8.14 -18.80 30.60
CA GLY A 206 -7.53 -19.77 29.70
C GLY A 206 -7.67 -21.25 30.11
N ASP A 207 -8.55 -21.57 31.08
CA ASP A 207 -8.76 -22.94 31.56
C ASP A 207 -9.79 -23.71 30.72
N LEU A 208 -9.56 -23.74 29.40
CA LEU A 208 -10.48 -24.30 28.41
C LEU A 208 -10.40 -25.83 28.27
N ASP A 209 -9.43 -26.48 28.90
CA ASP A 209 -9.29 -27.95 28.88
C ASP A 209 -10.07 -28.65 30.02
N ASN A 210 -10.92 -27.91 30.75
CA ASN A 210 -11.71 -28.40 31.88
C ASN A 210 -13.14 -28.73 31.44
N ASP A 211 -13.57 -29.99 31.62
CA ASP A 211 -14.90 -30.47 31.22
C ASP A 211 -16.05 -29.64 31.82
N ASP A 212 -15.94 -29.25 33.10
CA ASP A 212 -16.97 -28.43 33.76
C ASP A 212 -17.10 -27.04 33.09
N VAL A 213 -15.99 -26.50 32.59
CA VAL A 213 -15.95 -25.20 31.89
C VAL A 213 -16.53 -25.35 30.49
N LEU A 214 -16.20 -26.41 29.77
CA LEU A 214 -16.70 -26.67 28.41
C LEU A 214 -18.21 -26.88 28.40
N ASP A 215 -18.72 -27.74 29.29
CA ASP A 215 -20.15 -28.02 29.42
C ASP A 215 -20.94 -26.72 29.69
N GLU A 216 -20.39 -25.85 30.54
CA GLU A 216 -21.00 -24.57 30.88
C GLU A 216 -20.93 -23.56 29.73
N LEU A 217 -19.81 -23.49 29.00
CA LEU A 217 -19.68 -22.65 27.81
C LEU A 217 -20.68 -23.07 26.71
N GLU A 218 -20.82 -24.37 26.45
CA GLU A 218 -21.78 -24.89 25.48
C GLU A 218 -23.22 -24.56 25.89
N ARG A 219 -23.54 -24.72 27.19
CA ARG A 219 -24.84 -24.35 27.76
C ARG A 219 -25.14 -22.86 27.60
N LEU A 220 -24.18 -21.99 27.90
CA LEU A 220 -24.32 -20.54 27.78
C LEU A 220 -24.39 -20.08 26.31
N ALA A 221 -23.62 -20.70 25.43
CA ALA A 221 -23.58 -20.39 23.99
C ALA A 221 -24.91 -20.66 23.28
N ALA A 222 -25.75 -21.58 23.81
CA ALA A 222 -27.09 -21.85 23.30
C ALA A 222 -28.13 -20.76 23.66
N GLY A 223 -27.78 -19.82 24.55
CA GLY A 223 -28.64 -18.73 25.00
C GLY A 223 -28.52 -17.45 24.14
N PHE A 224 -29.08 -16.35 24.66
CA PHE A 224 -28.97 -15.02 24.06
C PHE A 224 -28.43 -14.02 25.09
N GLY A 225 -27.66 -13.04 24.63
CA GLY A 225 -27.09 -11.97 25.48
C GLY A 225 -25.56 -12.01 25.59
N PRO A 226 -24.97 -11.12 26.39
CA PRO A 226 -23.52 -10.90 26.41
C PRO A 226 -22.70 -12.12 26.86
N HIS A 227 -23.23 -12.91 27.81
CA HIS A 227 -22.58 -14.15 28.26
C HIS A 227 -22.60 -15.24 27.17
N ALA A 228 -23.68 -15.32 26.39
CA ALA A 228 -23.79 -16.26 25.27
C ALA A 228 -22.83 -15.89 24.13
N ALA A 229 -22.74 -14.60 23.77
CA ALA A 229 -21.80 -14.11 22.77
C ALA A 229 -20.34 -14.35 23.17
N LEU A 230 -20.02 -14.11 24.45
CA LEU A 230 -18.68 -14.38 24.99
C LEU A 230 -18.38 -15.89 25.00
N ALA A 231 -19.32 -16.74 25.41
CA ALA A 231 -19.15 -18.20 25.40
C ALA A 231 -18.95 -18.75 23.98
N GLN A 232 -19.71 -18.26 22.99
CA GLN A 232 -19.52 -18.59 21.57
C GLN A 232 -18.14 -18.19 21.08
N SER A 233 -17.66 -16.99 21.43
CA SER A 233 -16.31 -16.54 21.05
C SER A 233 -15.21 -17.42 21.67
N LEU A 234 -15.36 -17.80 22.94
CA LEU A 234 -14.41 -18.68 23.63
C LEU A 234 -14.39 -20.10 23.04
N LEU A 235 -15.55 -20.66 22.70
CA LEU A 235 -15.66 -21.97 22.02
C LEU A 235 -15.08 -21.93 20.60
N GLN A 236 -15.32 -20.86 19.85
CA GLN A 236 -14.72 -20.68 18.52
C GLN A 236 -13.19 -20.64 18.59
N ASN A 237 -12.63 -19.92 19.57
CA ASN A 237 -11.19 -19.88 19.80
C ASN A 237 -10.62 -21.28 20.15
N LEU A 238 -11.35 -22.07 20.93
CA LEU A 238 -10.95 -23.44 21.27
C LEU A 238 -11.00 -24.36 20.04
N GLU A 239 -12.08 -24.33 19.27
CA GLU A 239 -12.21 -25.11 18.03
C GLU A 239 -11.08 -24.79 17.05
N GLN A 240 -10.72 -23.51 16.90
CA GLN A 240 -9.59 -23.11 16.09
C GLN A 240 -8.30 -23.78 16.60
N ARG A 241 -8.00 -23.67 17.91
CA ARG A 241 -6.82 -24.28 18.53
C ARG A 241 -6.75 -25.80 18.32
N GLU A 242 -7.87 -26.51 18.46
CA GLU A 242 -7.91 -27.96 18.24
C GLU A 242 -7.73 -28.35 16.78
N ARG A 243 -8.32 -27.60 15.83
CA ARG A 243 -8.10 -27.81 14.40
C ARG A 243 -6.62 -27.67 14.03
N TYR A 244 -5.95 -26.66 14.58
CA TYR A 244 -4.49 -26.50 14.41
C TYR A 244 -3.72 -27.67 15.02
N ARG A 245 -4.06 -28.10 16.25
CA ARG A 245 -3.41 -29.24 16.92
C ARG A 245 -3.57 -30.55 16.15
N ASN A 246 -4.75 -30.82 15.60
CA ASN A 246 -5.03 -32.02 14.80
C ASN A 246 -4.34 -31.98 13.43
N LYS A 247 -4.28 -30.80 12.79
CA LYS A 247 -3.50 -30.57 11.56
C LYS A 247 -2.00 -30.84 11.81
N LEU A 248 -1.48 -30.40 12.96
CA LEU A 248 -0.11 -30.68 13.41
C LEU A 248 0.15 -32.17 13.62
N ALA A 249 -0.70 -32.87 14.37
CA ALA A 249 -0.54 -34.32 14.61
C ALA A 249 -0.60 -35.13 13.30
N TYR A 250 -1.46 -34.72 12.35
CA TYR A 250 -1.53 -35.32 11.03
C TYR A 250 -0.23 -35.09 10.22
N LEU A 251 0.31 -33.87 10.25
CA LEU A 251 1.58 -33.51 9.59
C LEU A 251 2.79 -34.21 10.22
N GLU A 252 2.83 -34.35 11.55
CA GLU A 252 3.89 -35.09 12.26
C GLU A 252 3.85 -36.58 11.90
N SER A 253 2.67 -37.21 11.88
CA SER A 253 2.55 -38.63 11.48
C SER A 253 3.00 -38.88 10.04
N ARG A 254 2.75 -37.91 9.13
CA ARG A 254 3.23 -37.93 7.75
C ARG A 254 4.74 -37.74 7.68
N TYR A 255 5.29 -36.82 8.45
CA TYR A 255 6.73 -36.58 8.55
C TYR A 255 7.49 -37.80 9.09
N GLU A 256 6.97 -38.48 10.11
CA GLU A 256 7.55 -39.71 10.64
C GLU A 256 7.52 -40.85 9.61
N THR A 257 6.43 -40.93 8.83
CA THR A 257 6.27 -41.93 7.76
C THR A 257 7.18 -41.65 6.55
N GLU A 258 7.36 -40.37 6.17
CA GLU A 258 8.21 -39.95 5.05
C GLU A 258 9.71 -39.95 5.41
N SER A 259 10.06 -39.67 6.67
CA SER A 259 11.45 -39.69 7.14
C SER A 259 12.06 -41.09 7.24
N ALA A 260 11.27 -42.16 7.05
CA ALA A 260 11.76 -43.54 7.02
C ALA A 260 12.55 -43.90 5.73
N VAL A 261 12.65 -43.00 4.73
CA VAL A 261 13.35 -43.28 3.45
C VAL A 261 14.54 -42.33 3.23
N LYS A 262 15.73 -42.80 3.68
CA LYS A 262 17.12 -42.49 3.25
C LYS A 262 17.64 -41.02 3.25
N GLY A 263 18.53 -40.73 4.22
CA GLY A 263 19.66 -39.77 4.08
C GLY A 263 19.89 -38.82 5.26
N ARG A 264 20.38 -39.30 6.43
CA ARG A 264 20.15 -38.62 7.73
C ARG A 264 21.29 -37.87 8.45
N ALA A 265 22.58 -38.12 8.24
CA ALA A 265 23.56 -37.63 9.24
C ALA A 265 23.97 -36.13 9.17
N GLN A 266 23.97 -35.49 8.01
CA GLN A 266 24.29 -34.04 7.89
C GLN A 266 23.04 -33.16 8.01
N ASN A 267 21.91 -33.61 7.44
CA ASN A 267 20.64 -32.88 7.44
C ASN A 267 20.01 -32.77 8.84
N GLU A 268 20.29 -33.71 9.75
CA GLU A 268 19.78 -33.67 11.12
C GLU A 268 20.36 -32.53 11.95
N GLY A 269 21.62 -32.12 11.69
CA GLY A 269 22.26 -31.01 12.41
C GLY A 269 21.72 -29.65 12.02
N ASP A 270 21.59 -29.40 10.71
CA ASP A 270 21.14 -28.11 10.18
C ASP A 270 19.65 -27.86 10.43
N LEU A 271 18.81 -28.90 10.32
CA LEU A 271 17.41 -28.81 10.71
C LEU A 271 17.30 -28.63 12.23
N ARG A 272 18.10 -29.34 13.03
CA ARG A 272 18.12 -29.15 14.49
C ARG A 272 18.46 -27.71 14.86
N LEU A 273 19.41 -27.07 14.18
CA LEU A 273 19.74 -25.65 14.41
C LEU A 273 18.50 -24.76 14.20
N LEU A 274 17.82 -24.88 13.06
CA LEU A 274 16.62 -24.07 12.78
C LEU A 274 15.51 -24.32 13.79
N TRP A 275 15.29 -25.58 14.16
CA TRP A 275 14.33 -25.97 15.19
C TRP A 275 14.70 -25.44 16.58
N GLU A 276 15.97 -25.47 16.95
CA GLU A 276 16.45 -24.91 18.21
C GLU A 276 16.23 -23.40 18.25
N VAL A 277 16.52 -22.68 17.16
CA VAL A 277 16.26 -21.24 17.05
C VAL A 277 14.78 -20.93 17.21
N LEU A 278 13.90 -21.62 16.46
CA LEU A 278 12.45 -21.46 16.60
C LEU A 278 11.98 -21.70 18.05
N ARG A 279 12.46 -22.78 18.67
CA ARG A 279 12.14 -23.07 20.08
C ARG A 279 12.61 -21.96 21.02
N HIS A 280 13.80 -21.39 20.81
CA HIS A 280 14.29 -20.30 21.66
C HIS A 280 13.47 -19.03 21.46
N ILE A 281 13.01 -18.74 20.24
CA ILE A 281 12.09 -17.62 19.99
C ILE A 281 10.77 -17.87 20.75
N GLU A 282 10.15 -19.02 20.54
CA GLU A 282 8.85 -19.37 21.16
C GLU A 282 8.91 -19.44 22.70
N THR A 283 10.05 -19.80 23.29
CA THR A 283 10.16 -20.03 24.75
C THR A 283 10.90 -18.96 25.53
N LEU A 284 11.74 -18.15 24.89
CA LEU A 284 12.62 -17.18 25.56
C LEU A 284 12.47 -15.75 25.03
N HIS A 285 11.99 -15.54 23.80
CA HIS A 285 11.83 -14.20 23.26
C HIS A 285 10.63 -13.51 23.92
N MET A 286 10.84 -12.28 24.39
CA MET A 286 9.83 -11.50 25.13
C MET A 286 8.52 -11.31 24.37
N GLU A 287 8.59 -11.27 23.04
CA GLU A 287 7.44 -11.04 22.14
C GLU A 287 7.24 -12.20 21.15
N GLY A 288 7.86 -13.36 21.41
CA GLY A 288 7.85 -14.49 20.46
C GLY A 288 6.44 -15.02 20.17
N GLU A 289 5.55 -14.90 21.15
CA GLU A 289 4.14 -15.28 21.09
C GLU A 289 3.27 -14.42 20.17
N GLN A 290 3.76 -13.24 19.75
CA GLN A 290 3.07 -12.37 18.79
C GLN A 290 3.16 -12.90 17.35
N PHE A 291 4.10 -13.81 17.08
CA PHE A 291 4.35 -14.35 15.75
C PHE A 291 3.92 -15.80 15.68
N SER A 292 3.17 -16.14 14.65
CA SER A 292 2.87 -17.52 14.34
C SER A 292 4.13 -18.25 13.90
N ARG A 293 4.16 -19.55 14.18
CA ARG A 293 5.24 -20.42 13.70
C ARG A 293 5.34 -20.42 12.17
N GLU A 294 4.22 -20.25 11.48
CA GLU A 294 4.13 -20.16 10.03
C GLU A 294 4.87 -18.91 9.50
N GLU A 295 4.69 -17.76 10.16
CA GLU A 295 5.42 -16.52 9.85
C GLU A 295 6.92 -16.67 10.09
N LEU A 296 7.33 -17.29 11.20
CA LEU A 296 8.75 -17.51 11.50
C LEU A 296 9.42 -18.47 10.49
N VAL A 297 8.71 -19.53 10.09
CA VAL A 297 9.19 -20.47 9.06
C VAL A 297 9.25 -19.80 7.68
N ALA A 298 8.25 -18.98 7.33
CA ALA A 298 8.26 -18.19 6.10
C ALA A 298 9.44 -17.22 6.08
N ALA A 299 9.70 -16.50 7.19
CA ALA A 299 10.83 -15.60 7.33
C ALA A 299 12.18 -16.33 7.21
N ALA A 300 12.30 -17.53 7.80
CA ALA A 300 13.49 -18.37 7.65
C ALA A 300 13.70 -18.82 6.19
N ALA A 301 12.65 -19.29 5.52
CA ALA A 301 12.70 -19.71 4.13
C ALA A 301 13.07 -18.55 3.19
N ASP A 302 12.47 -17.38 3.40
CA ASP A 302 12.75 -16.18 2.62
C ASP A 302 14.19 -15.68 2.88
N GLY A 303 14.66 -15.73 4.14
CA GLY A 303 16.04 -15.41 4.50
C GLY A 303 17.08 -16.29 3.77
N LEU A 304 16.79 -17.58 3.60
CA LEU A 304 17.63 -18.48 2.79
C LEU A 304 17.67 -18.08 1.31
N LEU A 305 16.54 -17.63 0.76
CA LEU A 305 16.40 -17.31 -0.67
C LEU A 305 16.99 -15.93 -1.00
N ARG A 306 16.72 -14.90 -0.19
CA ARG A 306 17.31 -13.56 -0.34
C ARG A 306 18.84 -13.57 -0.24
N ARG A 307 19.41 -14.57 0.44
CA ARG A 307 20.85 -14.77 0.51
C ARG A 307 21.47 -15.16 -0.84
N LEU A 308 20.69 -15.76 -1.75
CA LEU A 308 21.15 -16.22 -3.06
C LEU A 308 21.20 -15.07 -4.07
N ASP A 309 20.10 -14.35 -4.21
CA ASP A 309 19.94 -13.24 -5.17
C ASP A 309 18.72 -12.37 -4.78
N PRO A 310 18.60 -11.13 -5.29
CA PRO A 310 17.50 -10.23 -4.93
C PRO A 310 16.15 -10.55 -5.58
N HIS A 311 16.05 -11.60 -6.41
CA HIS A 311 14.84 -11.97 -7.15
C HIS A 311 14.24 -13.31 -6.69
N SER A 312 15.00 -14.09 -5.93
CA SER A 312 14.56 -15.33 -5.30
C SER A 312 13.91 -15.03 -3.95
N SER A 313 12.69 -15.52 -3.77
CA SER A 313 11.90 -15.25 -2.56
C SER A 313 10.95 -16.39 -2.25
N TYR A 314 10.58 -16.50 -0.98
CA TYR A 314 9.44 -17.32 -0.57
C TYR A 314 8.18 -16.48 -0.69
N LEU A 315 7.17 -17.01 -1.36
CA LEU A 315 5.84 -16.42 -1.38
C LEU A 315 4.93 -17.32 -0.54
N SER A 316 4.45 -16.79 0.58
CA SER A 316 3.35 -17.40 1.32
C SER A 316 2.12 -17.54 0.42
N GLY A 317 1.13 -18.32 0.87
CA GLY A 317 -0.14 -18.44 0.13
C GLY A 317 -0.78 -17.08 -0.15
N LYS A 318 -0.79 -16.20 0.85
CA LYS A 318 -1.29 -14.83 0.72
C LYS A 318 -0.49 -14.02 -0.31
N GLU A 319 0.84 -13.95 -0.16
CA GLU A 319 1.71 -13.19 -1.08
C GLU A 319 1.69 -13.74 -2.51
N TYR A 320 1.54 -15.06 -2.68
CA TYR A 320 1.38 -15.65 -3.99
C TYR A 320 0.02 -15.29 -4.62
N GLY A 321 -1.05 -15.25 -3.84
CA GLY A 321 -2.35 -14.75 -4.30
C GLY A 321 -2.29 -13.30 -4.76
N GLU A 322 -1.64 -12.42 -3.97
CA GLU A 322 -1.39 -11.03 -4.34
C GLU A 322 -0.52 -10.92 -5.61
N PHE A 323 0.56 -11.70 -5.71
CA PHE A 323 1.41 -11.75 -6.90
C PHE A 323 0.67 -12.20 -8.16
N MET A 324 -0.22 -13.18 -8.05
CA MET A 324 -1.04 -13.64 -9.18
C MET A 324 -2.06 -12.60 -9.60
N PHE A 325 -2.68 -11.93 -8.63
CA PHE A 325 -3.58 -10.81 -8.87
C PHE A 325 -2.91 -9.68 -9.66
N ASP A 326 -1.65 -9.34 -9.32
CA ASP A 326 -0.89 -8.29 -10.02
C ASP A 326 -0.51 -8.68 -11.46
N ILE A 327 -0.19 -9.95 -11.72
CA ILE A 327 0.23 -10.41 -13.06
C ILE A 327 -0.96 -10.56 -14.00
N ARG A 328 -2.08 -11.05 -13.48
CA ARG A 328 -3.31 -11.25 -14.24
C ARG A 328 -4.43 -10.52 -13.52
N PRO A 329 -4.52 -9.19 -13.70
CA PRO A 329 -5.70 -8.45 -13.31
C PRO A 329 -6.83 -8.78 -14.30
N GLU A 330 -7.26 -10.04 -14.34
CA GLU A 330 -8.47 -10.49 -15.01
C GLU A 330 -9.62 -10.22 -14.05
N TYR A 331 -10.32 -9.10 -14.24
CA TYR A 331 -11.52 -8.80 -13.45
C TYR A 331 -12.70 -8.55 -14.38
N GLY A 332 -13.84 -9.15 -14.02
CA GLY A 332 -15.14 -8.68 -14.46
C GLY A 332 -15.44 -7.36 -13.76
N GLY A 333 -15.53 -6.26 -14.51
CA GLY A 333 -15.81 -4.94 -13.95
C GLY A 333 -16.37 -3.98 -14.97
N ILE A 334 -16.41 -2.69 -14.60
CA ILE A 334 -16.96 -1.64 -15.47
C ILE A 334 -15.94 -1.10 -16.48
N GLY A 335 -14.64 -1.42 -16.35
CA GLY A 335 -13.60 -0.97 -17.27
C GLY A 335 -13.26 0.51 -17.12
N ALA A 336 -12.86 0.92 -15.91
CA ALA A 336 -12.42 2.29 -15.64
C ALA A 336 -11.28 2.31 -14.61
N TYR A 337 -10.35 3.25 -14.79
CA TYR A 337 -9.40 3.66 -13.75
C TYR A 337 -10.12 4.63 -12.82
N VAL A 338 -10.09 4.35 -11.52
CA VAL A 338 -10.86 5.06 -10.49
C VAL A 338 -9.94 5.41 -9.32
N ASP A 339 -10.21 6.54 -8.69
CA ASP A 339 -9.52 6.98 -7.47
C ASP A 339 -10.38 8.03 -6.75
N THR A 340 -10.07 8.31 -5.49
CA THR A 340 -10.73 9.37 -4.73
C THR A 340 -10.08 10.70 -5.04
N ARG A 341 -10.88 11.67 -5.50
CA ARG A 341 -10.49 13.06 -5.72
C ARG A 341 -11.48 13.99 -5.05
N ASP A 342 -10.97 15.01 -4.36
CA ASP A 342 -11.79 15.95 -3.59
C ASP A 342 -12.77 15.20 -2.66
N GLU A 343 -12.27 14.15 -2.00
CA GLU A 343 -13.02 13.26 -1.09
C GLU A 343 -14.15 12.45 -1.76
N VAL A 344 -14.24 12.44 -3.09
CA VAL A 344 -15.27 11.71 -3.84
C VAL A 344 -14.63 10.68 -4.78
N PHE A 345 -15.18 9.46 -4.75
CA PHE A 345 -14.76 8.39 -5.66
C PHE A 345 -15.07 8.78 -7.12
N THR A 346 -14.02 8.86 -7.93
CA THR A 346 -14.05 9.51 -9.24
C THR A 346 -13.44 8.61 -10.32
N ILE A 347 -14.04 8.58 -11.50
CA ILE A 347 -13.44 7.98 -12.68
C ILE A 347 -12.26 8.86 -13.12
N ILE A 348 -11.04 8.38 -12.95
CA ILE A 348 -9.83 9.06 -13.43
C ILE A 348 -9.77 9.00 -14.94
N ARG A 349 -10.11 7.83 -15.51
CA ARG A 349 -10.20 7.62 -16.95
C ARG A 349 -10.95 6.32 -17.25
N PRO A 350 -11.92 6.31 -18.17
CA PRO A 350 -12.50 5.06 -18.62
C PRO A 350 -11.50 4.28 -19.52
N ILE A 351 -11.64 2.96 -19.57
CA ILE A 351 -10.98 2.16 -20.60
C ILE A 351 -11.87 2.26 -21.84
N TYR A 352 -11.35 2.86 -22.91
CA TYR A 352 -12.16 3.24 -24.07
C TYR A 352 -12.75 2.06 -24.87
N SER A 353 -12.19 0.86 -24.73
CA SER A 353 -12.77 -0.39 -25.24
C SER A 353 -13.77 -1.05 -24.27
N GLY A 354 -13.96 -0.49 -23.08
CA GLY A 354 -14.68 -1.11 -21.97
C GLY A 354 -16.12 -0.60 -21.73
N PRO A 355 -16.87 -1.31 -20.87
CA PRO A 355 -18.30 -1.04 -20.63
C PRO A 355 -18.63 0.38 -20.15
N ALA A 356 -17.80 0.97 -19.29
CA ALA A 356 -18.04 2.31 -18.73
C ALA A 356 -18.06 3.37 -19.83
N TYR A 357 -17.09 3.31 -20.74
CA TYR A 357 -17.02 4.25 -21.86
C TYR A 357 -18.19 4.06 -22.83
N GLU A 358 -18.56 2.82 -23.15
CA GLU A 358 -19.72 2.50 -23.99
C GLU A 358 -21.04 3.04 -23.41
N LYS A 359 -21.14 3.11 -22.08
CA LYS A 359 -22.27 3.72 -21.37
C LYS A 359 -22.19 5.25 -21.26
N GLY A 360 -21.17 5.85 -21.86
CA GLY A 360 -20.97 7.30 -21.92
C GLY A 360 -20.35 7.89 -20.66
N LEU A 361 -19.71 7.08 -19.81
CA LEU A 361 -18.95 7.57 -18.65
C LEU A 361 -17.60 8.11 -19.11
N LEU A 362 -17.20 9.23 -18.50
CA LEU A 362 -16.03 10.02 -18.90
C LEU A 362 -15.12 10.29 -17.69
N SER A 363 -13.92 10.79 -17.95
CA SER A 363 -12.99 11.22 -16.92
C SER A 363 -13.58 12.37 -16.10
N GLY A 364 -13.45 12.30 -14.78
CA GLY A 364 -14.02 13.26 -13.84
C GLY A 364 -15.45 12.95 -13.38
N ASP A 365 -16.08 11.91 -13.89
CA ASP A 365 -17.36 11.42 -13.36
C ASP A 365 -17.24 10.97 -11.91
N LYS A 366 -18.08 11.52 -11.03
CA LYS A 366 -18.13 11.19 -9.61
C LYS A 366 -19.15 10.07 -9.39
N ILE A 367 -18.71 8.90 -8.93
CA ILE A 367 -19.61 7.78 -8.61
C ILE A 367 -20.07 7.97 -7.17
N LEU A 368 -21.36 8.24 -6.97
CA LEU A 368 -21.99 8.53 -5.68
C LEU A 368 -22.54 7.30 -4.97
N SER A 369 -22.97 6.29 -5.73
CA SER A 369 -23.43 5.01 -5.20
C SER A 369 -23.23 3.85 -6.17
N VAL A 370 -23.13 2.63 -5.61
CA VAL A 370 -23.04 1.35 -6.33
C VAL A 370 -24.13 0.42 -5.76
N ASP A 371 -25.05 -0.03 -6.60
CA ASP A 371 -26.24 -0.81 -6.24
C ASP A 371 -27.03 -0.17 -5.08
N GLY A 372 -27.12 1.16 -5.06
CA GLY A 372 -27.77 1.96 -4.02
C GLY A 372 -26.97 2.13 -2.72
N TRP A 373 -25.79 1.53 -2.62
CA TRP A 373 -24.86 1.75 -1.51
C TRP A 373 -23.98 2.95 -1.78
N SER A 374 -23.95 3.93 -0.87
CA SER A 374 -23.17 5.16 -1.06
C SER A 374 -21.67 4.89 -1.04
N THR A 375 -20.94 5.55 -1.92
CA THR A 375 -19.46 5.51 -2.00
C THR A 375 -18.78 6.55 -1.12
N LEU A 376 -19.54 7.50 -0.54
CA LEU A 376 -18.97 8.59 0.26
C LEU A 376 -18.36 8.07 1.57
N ASN A 377 -17.15 8.54 1.88
CA ASN A 377 -16.37 8.14 3.07
C ASN A 377 -16.12 6.62 3.15
N GLN A 378 -16.12 5.92 2.02
CA GLN A 378 -15.81 4.50 1.96
C GLN A 378 -14.38 4.29 1.44
N PRO A 379 -13.67 3.25 1.91
CA PRO A 379 -12.39 2.86 1.33
C PRO A 379 -12.54 2.51 -0.16
N ASN A 380 -11.57 2.93 -0.99
CA ASN A 380 -11.55 2.63 -2.42
C ASN A 380 -11.74 1.13 -2.70
N ASP A 381 -11.07 0.26 -1.93
CA ASP A 381 -11.09 -1.18 -2.13
C ASP A 381 -12.49 -1.79 -1.99
N GLU A 382 -13.28 -1.31 -1.02
CA GLU A 382 -14.66 -1.76 -0.82
C GLU A 382 -15.58 -1.34 -1.98
N ILE A 383 -15.37 -0.13 -2.51
CA ILE A 383 -16.11 0.37 -3.67
C ILE A 383 -15.74 -0.44 -4.91
N ILE A 384 -14.44 -0.67 -5.14
CA ILE A 384 -13.91 -1.46 -6.26
C ILE A 384 -14.46 -2.89 -6.20
N LYS A 385 -14.48 -3.51 -5.02
CA LYS A 385 -15.04 -4.86 -4.82
C LYS A 385 -16.49 -4.96 -5.27
N ARG A 386 -17.32 -3.94 -4.99
CA ARG A 386 -18.73 -3.90 -5.42
C ARG A 386 -18.90 -3.65 -6.92
N LEU A 387 -18.01 -2.85 -7.51
CA LEU A 387 -18.00 -2.63 -8.96
C LEU A 387 -17.60 -3.89 -9.73
N LYS A 388 -16.81 -4.77 -9.11
CA LYS A 388 -16.42 -6.08 -9.65
C LYS A 388 -17.50 -7.14 -9.46
N GLY A 389 -17.39 -8.23 -10.23
CA GLY A 389 -18.32 -9.35 -10.17
C GLY A 389 -18.27 -10.22 -11.44
N LYS A 390 -19.03 -11.32 -11.43
CA LYS A 390 -19.06 -12.30 -12.54
C LYS A 390 -19.36 -11.62 -13.89
N PRO A 391 -18.57 -11.88 -14.95
CA PRO A 391 -18.86 -11.36 -16.28
C PRO A 391 -20.28 -11.72 -16.77
N GLY A 392 -20.93 -10.78 -17.45
CA GLY A 392 -22.33 -10.88 -17.89
C GLY A 392 -23.38 -10.50 -16.84
N THR A 393 -22.98 -10.21 -15.60
CA THR A 393 -23.87 -9.61 -14.59
C THR A 393 -23.91 -8.09 -14.71
N PHE A 394 -24.92 -7.45 -14.12
CA PHE A 394 -25.07 -5.99 -14.15
C PHE A 394 -24.74 -5.35 -12.79
N VAL A 395 -24.23 -4.14 -12.83
CA VAL A 395 -24.07 -3.23 -11.69
C VAL A 395 -24.78 -1.91 -11.98
N ASN A 396 -25.56 -1.42 -11.02
CA ASN A 396 -26.16 -0.10 -11.09
C ASN A 396 -25.24 0.90 -10.40
N ILE A 397 -24.87 1.98 -11.07
CA ILE A 397 -24.12 3.08 -10.42
C ILE A 397 -24.85 4.40 -10.57
N GLU A 398 -24.74 5.25 -9.57
CA GLU A 398 -25.22 6.63 -9.63
C GLU A 398 -24.04 7.57 -9.80
N VAL A 399 -24.09 8.40 -10.83
CA VAL A 399 -22.97 9.25 -11.25
C VAL A 399 -23.41 10.70 -11.31
N HIS A 400 -22.56 11.59 -10.83
CA HIS A 400 -22.65 13.02 -11.02
C HIS A 400 -21.50 13.52 -11.90
N ARG A 401 -21.85 14.33 -12.90
CA ARG A 401 -20.90 14.97 -13.82
C ARG A 401 -21.03 16.48 -13.69
N ARG A 402 -19.90 17.19 -13.79
CA ARG A 402 -19.87 18.65 -13.89
C ARG A 402 -20.88 19.14 -14.93
N GLY A 403 -21.62 20.19 -14.58
CA GLY A 403 -22.65 20.78 -15.44
C GLY A 403 -24.01 20.08 -15.40
N TRP A 404 -24.15 18.94 -14.72
CA TRP A 404 -25.46 18.33 -14.49
C TRP A 404 -26.14 18.90 -13.24
N SER A 405 -27.45 19.18 -13.34
CA SER A 405 -28.25 19.60 -12.19
C SER A 405 -28.57 18.46 -11.22
N GLU A 406 -28.64 17.22 -11.71
CA GLU A 406 -28.97 16.01 -10.94
C GLU A 406 -28.04 14.85 -11.33
N SER A 407 -27.82 13.92 -10.40
CA SER A 407 -27.14 12.66 -10.66
C SER A 407 -27.96 11.76 -11.60
N ARG A 408 -27.29 10.86 -12.32
CA ARG A 408 -27.94 9.89 -13.23
C ARG A 408 -27.49 8.47 -12.90
N LYS A 409 -28.40 7.52 -13.10
CA LYS A 409 -28.12 6.10 -12.90
C LYS A 409 -27.71 5.42 -14.20
N PHE A 410 -26.74 4.51 -14.10
CA PHE A 410 -26.21 3.73 -15.21
C PHE A 410 -26.22 2.25 -14.85
N ASP A 411 -26.84 1.43 -15.69
CA ASP A 411 -26.73 -0.02 -15.62
C ASP A 411 -25.61 -0.48 -16.56
N ILE A 412 -24.55 -1.02 -15.97
CA ILE A 412 -23.33 -1.43 -16.65
C ILE A 412 -23.20 -2.95 -16.56
N GLU A 413 -23.06 -3.60 -17.71
CA GLU A 413 -22.74 -5.03 -17.77
C GLU A 413 -21.25 -5.22 -17.46
N ARG A 414 -20.93 -6.06 -16.47
CA ARG A 414 -19.56 -6.41 -16.13
C ARG A 414 -18.97 -7.27 -17.24
N ARG A 415 -17.82 -6.88 -17.78
CA ARG A 415 -17.06 -7.68 -18.75
C ARG A 415 -15.64 -7.89 -18.28
N LEU A 416 -14.99 -8.92 -18.81
CA LEU A 416 -13.54 -9.08 -18.69
C LEU A 416 -12.88 -7.84 -19.31
N ILE A 417 -12.04 -7.16 -18.55
CA ILE A 417 -11.42 -5.91 -18.98
C ILE A 417 -10.04 -6.17 -19.53
N GLU A 418 -9.86 -5.91 -20.83
CA GLU A 418 -8.55 -5.93 -21.46
C GLU A 418 -7.85 -4.59 -21.26
N ILE A 419 -6.70 -4.62 -20.60
CA ILE A 419 -5.86 -3.44 -20.41
C ILE A 419 -5.04 -3.22 -21.70
N PRO A 420 -5.05 -2.02 -22.30
CA PRO A 420 -4.25 -1.74 -23.48
C PRO A 420 -2.76 -2.03 -23.25
N THR A 421 -2.17 -2.85 -24.11
CA THR A 421 -0.75 -3.23 -24.08
C THR A 421 0.12 -2.35 -24.96
N LEU A 422 -0.50 -1.69 -25.95
CA LEU A 422 0.13 -0.84 -26.95
C LEU A 422 -0.67 0.45 -27.11
N ARG A 423 0.02 1.59 -27.19
CA ARG A 423 -0.54 2.82 -27.76
C ARG A 423 0.22 3.18 -29.02
N SER A 424 -0.50 3.77 -29.97
CA SER A 424 0.08 4.20 -31.24
C SER A 424 -0.34 5.62 -31.58
N GLU A 425 0.58 6.39 -32.14
CA GLU A 425 0.29 7.70 -32.74
C GLU A 425 1.00 7.84 -34.09
N ARG A 426 0.37 8.61 -34.97
CA ARG A 426 0.91 8.91 -36.30
C ARG A 426 1.49 10.32 -36.26
N PHE A 427 2.81 10.44 -36.19
CA PHE A 427 3.49 11.73 -36.16
C PHE A 427 3.82 12.26 -37.57
N PRO A 428 3.96 13.59 -37.74
CA PRO A 428 4.26 14.22 -39.02
C PRO A 428 5.44 13.59 -39.78
N GLY A 429 5.38 13.65 -41.12
CA GLY A 429 6.42 13.09 -41.98
C GLY A 429 6.48 11.55 -42.05
N GLY A 430 5.43 10.86 -41.58
CA GLY A 430 5.28 9.42 -41.75
C GLY A 430 5.92 8.58 -40.65
N VAL A 431 6.04 9.11 -39.43
CA VAL A 431 6.66 8.39 -38.31
C VAL A 431 5.56 7.71 -37.48
N LEU A 432 5.56 6.39 -37.47
CA LEU A 432 4.68 5.61 -36.58
C LEU A 432 5.33 5.48 -35.22
N TYR A 433 4.72 6.08 -34.21
CA TYR A 433 5.14 5.95 -32.83
C TYR A 433 4.34 4.85 -32.13
N LEU A 434 5.05 3.93 -31.49
CA LEU A 434 4.52 2.76 -30.81
C LEU A 434 5.00 2.76 -29.37
N GLU A 435 4.14 3.13 -28.42
CA GLU A 435 4.41 3.06 -26.99
C GLU A 435 3.97 1.69 -26.45
N LEU A 436 4.94 0.83 -26.16
CA LEU A 436 4.68 -0.50 -25.64
C LEU A 436 4.58 -0.43 -24.11
N LEU A 437 3.39 -0.66 -23.56
CA LEU A 437 3.12 -0.53 -22.12
C LEU A 437 3.46 -1.80 -21.34
N SER A 438 3.25 -2.97 -21.94
CA SER A 438 3.52 -4.28 -21.32
C SER A 438 3.63 -5.37 -22.38
N PHE A 439 4.43 -6.40 -22.11
CA PHE A 439 4.52 -7.61 -22.94
C PHE A 439 3.45 -8.63 -22.53
N ALA A 440 2.18 -8.30 -22.72
CA ALA A 440 1.07 -9.24 -22.55
C ALA A 440 0.68 -9.88 -23.89
N GLU A 441 -0.30 -10.78 -23.86
CA GLU A 441 -0.74 -11.53 -25.04
C GLU A 441 -1.13 -10.61 -26.21
N ASP A 442 -0.96 -11.12 -27.43
CA ASP A 442 -1.28 -10.48 -28.72
C ASP A 442 -0.56 -9.16 -29.06
N VAL A 443 0.41 -8.72 -28.26
CA VAL A 443 1.07 -7.43 -28.52
C VAL A 443 1.88 -7.40 -29.81
N GLY A 444 2.49 -8.52 -30.21
CA GLY A 444 3.16 -8.63 -31.51
C GLY A 444 2.19 -8.44 -32.68
N VAL A 445 0.99 -9.01 -32.58
CA VAL A 445 -0.08 -8.87 -33.58
C VAL A 445 -0.57 -7.42 -33.64
N ALA A 446 -0.81 -6.80 -32.48
CA ALA A 446 -1.25 -5.41 -32.41
C ALA A 446 -0.24 -4.46 -33.09
N ILE A 447 1.07 -4.67 -32.88
CA ILE A 447 2.10 -3.88 -33.59
C ILE A 447 2.04 -4.13 -35.09
N GLU A 448 1.96 -5.40 -35.52
CA GLU A 448 1.89 -5.77 -36.94
C GLU A 448 0.69 -5.10 -37.63
N GLU A 449 -0.48 -5.07 -37.00
CA GLU A 449 -1.68 -4.40 -37.52
C GLU A 449 -1.48 -2.89 -37.71
N GLN A 450 -0.89 -2.21 -36.71
CA GLN A 450 -0.62 -0.76 -36.82
C GLN A 450 0.37 -0.45 -37.95
N VAL A 451 1.41 -1.27 -38.07
CA VAL A 451 2.40 -1.19 -39.16
C VAL A 451 1.74 -1.45 -40.52
N ALA A 452 0.95 -2.53 -40.63
CA ALA A 452 0.31 -2.93 -41.87
C ALA A 452 -0.68 -1.85 -42.37
N ALA A 453 -1.47 -1.26 -41.47
CA ALA A 453 -2.35 -0.14 -41.78
C ALA A 453 -1.57 1.07 -42.32
N ALA A 454 -0.50 1.49 -41.61
CA ALA A 454 0.33 2.61 -42.03
C ALA A 454 1.04 2.36 -43.39
N LYS A 455 1.40 1.12 -43.68
CA LYS A 455 2.00 0.70 -44.96
C LYS A 455 1.00 0.67 -46.10
N ALA A 456 -0.19 0.12 -45.87
CA ALA A 456 -1.24 0.02 -46.89
C ALA A 456 -1.64 1.40 -47.44
N GLU A 457 -1.57 2.42 -46.60
CA GLU A 457 -1.83 3.82 -46.95
C GLU A 457 -0.63 4.53 -47.60
N GLY A 458 0.54 3.87 -47.70
CA GLY A 458 1.77 4.46 -48.23
C GLY A 458 2.35 5.58 -47.34
N TRP A 459 1.92 5.67 -46.09
CA TRP A 459 2.25 6.76 -45.17
C TRP A 459 3.52 6.49 -44.36
N LEU A 460 3.83 5.22 -44.11
CA LEU A 460 4.92 4.82 -43.23
C LEU A 460 6.32 5.12 -43.82
N SER A 461 7.04 6.03 -43.17
CA SER A 461 8.43 6.40 -43.48
C SER A 461 9.44 5.96 -42.42
N GLY A 462 8.99 5.64 -41.21
CA GLY A 462 9.84 5.15 -40.13
C GLY A 462 9.04 4.80 -38.88
N VAL A 463 9.68 4.09 -37.95
CA VAL A 463 9.05 3.62 -36.71
C VAL A 463 9.88 4.04 -35.50
N VAL A 464 9.21 4.52 -34.46
CA VAL A 464 9.79 4.69 -33.12
C VAL A 464 9.06 3.72 -32.19
N LEU A 465 9.80 2.78 -31.61
CA LEU A 465 9.31 1.85 -30.58
C LEU A 465 9.76 2.36 -29.20
N ASP A 466 8.82 2.78 -28.37
CA ASP A 466 9.12 3.24 -27.02
C ASP A 466 8.95 2.11 -26.00
N LEU A 467 10.07 1.74 -25.36
CA LEU A 467 10.17 0.74 -24.28
C LEU A 467 10.49 1.39 -22.93
N ARG A 468 10.52 2.73 -22.83
CA ARG A 468 10.75 3.44 -21.57
C ARG A 468 9.65 3.13 -20.58
N ASN A 469 10.01 2.98 -19.30
CA ASN A 469 9.07 2.66 -18.21
C ASN A 469 8.30 1.33 -18.39
N ASN A 470 8.79 0.42 -19.25
CA ASN A 470 8.22 -0.91 -19.45
C ASN A 470 9.05 -1.97 -18.71
N SER A 471 8.48 -2.52 -17.63
CA SER A 471 9.11 -3.52 -16.76
C SER A 471 9.21 -4.93 -17.37
N GLY A 472 8.70 -5.11 -18.59
CA GLY A 472 8.76 -6.33 -19.37
C GLY A 472 7.42 -7.08 -19.40
N GLY A 473 7.47 -8.40 -19.27
CA GLY A 473 6.31 -9.30 -19.34
C GLY A 473 6.69 -10.65 -19.95
N LEU A 474 5.82 -11.22 -20.75
CA LEU A 474 5.98 -12.56 -21.32
C LEU A 474 7.14 -12.61 -22.33
N LEU A 475 8.07 -13.56 -22.13
CA LEU A 475 9.18 -13.83 -23.06
C LEU A 475 8.68 -14.16 -24.47
N THR A 476 7.59 -14.93 -24.56
CA THR A 476 6.96 -15.29 -25.85
C THR A 476 6.52 -14.06 -26.63
N GLN A 477 6.12 -12.99 -25.93
CA GLN A 477 5.72 -11.73 -26.52
C GLN A 477 6.92 -10.86 -26.87
N ALA A 478 8.02 -10.91 -26.10
CA ALA A 478 9.29 -10.33 -26.53
C ALA A 478 9.76 -10.91 -27.87
N VAL A 479 9.62 -12.23 -28.03
CA VAL A 479 9.91 -12.92 -29.29
C VAL A 479 8.97 -12.46 -30.41
N ALA A 480 7.67 -12.36 -30.14
CA ALA A 480 6.70 -11.89 -31.12
C ALA A 480 6.93 -10.43 -31.56
N VAL A 481 7.36 -9.54 -30.66
CA VAL A 481 7.75 -8.17 -31.02
C VAL A 481 9.00 -8.19 -31.90
N CYS A 482 9.99 -9.02 -31.60
CA CYS A 482 11.15 -9.19 -32.47
C CYS A 482 10.79 -9.73 -33.86
N ASP A 483 9.83 -10.67 -33.95
CA ASP A 483 9.31 -11.23 -35.22
C ASP A 483 8.79 -10.13 -36.18
N VAL A 484 8.27 -9.01 -35.64
CA VAL A 484 7.80 -7.88 -36.46
C VAL A 484 8.96 -7.20 -37.21
N PHE A 485 10.14 -7.11 -36.59
CA PHE A 485 11.22 -6.22 -37.05
C PHE A 485 12.46 -6.95 -37.57
N LEU A 486 12.64 -8.22 -37.21
CA LEU A 486 13.79 -9.06 -37.58
C LEU A 486 13.35 -10.17 -38.54
N ASP A 487 14.21 -10.52 -39.49
CA ASP A 487 13.96 -11.58 -40.46
C ASP A 487 13.98 -12.96 -39.79
N SER A 488 13.36 -13.95 -40.45
CA SER A 488 13.21 -15.31 -39.91
C SER A 488 14.55 -15.96 -39.57
N ARG A 489 14.57 -16.77 -38.50
CA ARG A 489 15.73 -17.55 -38.00
C ARG A 489 16.89 -16.72 -37.43
N GLN A 490 16.66 -15.47 -37.06
CA GLN A 490 17.61 -14.68 -36.28
C GLN A 490 17.49 -15.03 -34.80
N LEU A 491 18.63 -15.19 -34.12
CA LEU A 491 18.65 -15.45 -32.67
C LEU A 491 18.16 -14.20 -31.94
N ILE A 492 17.21 -14.35 -31.02
CA ILE A 492 16.70 -13.24 -30.20
C ILE A 492 17.36 -13.27 -28.84
N VAL A 493 17.26 -14.41 -28.16
CA VAL A 493 17.81 -14.58 -26.81
C VAL A 493 18.07 -16.06 -26.57
N SER A 494 19.01 -16.34 -25.69
CA SER A 494 19.22 -17.68 -25.15
C SER A 494 19.19 -17.66 -23.63
N THR A 495 18.69 -18.72 -23.02
CA THR A 495 18.76 -18.93 -21.57
C THR A 495 19.86 -19.94 -21.29
N ARG A 496 20.59 -19.75 -20.18
CA ARG A 496 21.56 -20.74 -19.69
C ARG A 496 21.23 -21.12 -18.27
N THR A 497 20.99 -22.41 -18.03
CA THR A 497 20.77 -22.94 -16.69
C THR A 497 22.08 -23.36 -16.03
N ARG A 498 22.04 -23.62 -14.72
CA ARG A 498 23.17 -24.20 -13.99
C ARG A 498 23.62 -25.56 -14.55
N ALA A 499 22.71 -26.35 -15.12
CA ALA A 499 23.02 -27.65 -15.70
C ALA A 499 23.76 -27.55 -17.06
N GLY A 500 23.98 -26.33 -17.57
CA GLY A 500 24.56 -26.09 -18.89
C GLY A 500 23.56 -26.28 -20.02
N GLU A 501 22.27 -26.47 -19.71
CA GLU A 501 21.21 -26.48 -20.72
C GLU A 501 21.05 -25.07 -21.30
N ILE A 502 20.98 -25.01 -22.62
CA ILE A 502 20.81 -23.77 -23.36
C ILE A 502 19.53 -23.88 -24.17
N GLU A 503 18.54 -23.08 -23.84
CA GLU A 503 17.37 -22.85 -24.68
C GLU A 503 17.63 -21.61 -25.53
N LYS A 504 17.21 -21.64 -26.80
CA LYS A 504 17.38 -20.53 -27.73
C LYS A 504 16.05 -20.18 -28.35
N HIS A 505 15.73 -18.90 -28.36
CA HIS A 505 14.55 -18.36 -29.04
C HIS A 505 15.00 -17.63 -30.30
N PHE A 506 14.36 -17.96 -31.41
CA PHE A 506 14.63 -17.38 -32.72
C PHE A 506 13.37 -16.73 -33.26
N THR A 507 13.54 -15.79 -34.18
CA THR A 507 12.43 -15.33 -35.00
C THR A 507 11.90 -16.46 -35.87
N ARG A 508 10.59 -16.49 -36.06
CA ARG A 508 9.85 -17.56 -36.74
C ARG A 508 9.29 -17.10 -38.07
N GLU A 509 8.78 -15.88 -38.11
CA GLU A 509 8.08 -15.31 -39.27
C GLU A 509 9.00 -14.39 -40.08
N LYS A 510 8.53 -13.97 -41.26
CA LYS A 510 9.18 -12.91 -42.03
C LYS A 510 8.87 -11.55 -41.39
N ALA A 511 9.86 -10.67 -41.31
CA ALA A 511 9.69 -9.33 -40.75
C ALA A 511 8.53 -8.58 -41.43
N ALA A 512 7.57 -8.14 -40.61
CA ALA A 512 6.51 -7.25 -41.04
C ALA A 512 7.06 -5.89 -41.46
N VAL A 513 8.13 -5.40 -40.81
CA VAL A 513 8.85 -4.16 -41.14
C VAL A 513 10.20 -4.48 -41.80
N SER A 514 10.24 -4.39 -43.13
CA SER A 514 11.48 -4.52 -43.92
C SER A 514 12.61 -3.60 -43.44
N ASP A 515 13.84 -4.05 -43.60
CA ASP A 515 15.08 -3.31 -43.25
C ASP A 515 15.18 -1.91 -43.84
N GLY A 516 14.53 -1.65 -44.98
CA GLY A 516 14.52 -0.33 -45.61
C GLY A 516 13.68 0.74 -44.89
N ILE A 517 12.92 0.37 -43.85
CA ILE A 517 12.17 1.31 -43.01
C ILE A 517 12.95 1.50 -41.70
N PRO A 518 13.46 2.71 -41.43
CA PRO A 518 14.20 3.00 -40.21
C PRO A 518 13.40 2.68 -38.95
N LEU A 519 14.11 2.17 -37.94
CA LEU A 519 13.59 1.85 -36.62
C LEU A 519 14.50 2.46 -35.56
N THR A 520 13.90 3.16 -34.62
CA THR A 520 14.58 3.63 -33.41
C THR A 520 13.84 3.11 -32.19
N VAL A 521 14.59 2.72 -31.16
CA VAL A 521 14.04 2.22 -29.89
C VAL A 521 14.39 3.17 -28.76
N LEU A 522 13.40 3.61 -27.99
CA LEU A 522 13.60 4.40 -26.79
C LEU A 522 13.69 3.50 -25.56
N VAL A 523 14.70 3.73 -24.71
CA VAL A 523 14.96 2.95 -23.49
C VAL A 523 15.35 3.84 -22.32
N ASN A 524 15.09 3.38 -21.10
CA ASN A 524 15.56 4.03 -19.87
C ASN A 524 15.82 3.02 -18.74
N GLU A 525 16.20 3.51 -17.55
CA GLU A 525 16.50 2.69 -16.37
C GLU A 525 15.33 1.80 -15.89
N TYR A 526 14.11 2.10 -16.32
CA TYR A 526 12.89 1.36 -16.01
C TYR A 526 12.50 0.35 -17.10
N SER A 527 13.18 0.35 -18.25
CA SER A 527 13.08 -0.71 -19.26
C SER A 527 13.73 -1.98 -18.70
N ALA A 528 12.97 -3.05 -18.47
CA ALA A 528 13.46 -4.26 -17.82
C ALA A 528 13.02 -5.56 -18.51
N SER A 529 13.77 -6.64 -18.30
CA SER A 529 13.41 -8.01 -18.72
C SER A 529 13.10 -8.12 -20.23
N ALA A 530 11.86 -8.40 -20.62
CA ALA A 530 11.43 -8.50 -22.02
C ALA A 530 11.79 -7.26 -22.85
N SER A 531 11.70 -6.05 -22.27
CA SER A 531 12.11 -4.80 -22.93
C SER A 531 13.59 -4.81 -23.29
N GLU A 532 14.44 -5.32 -22.39
CA GLU A 532 15.89 -5.42 -22.58
C GLU A 532 16.24 -6.49 -23.62
N ILE A 533 15.47 -7.59 -23.66
CA ILE A 533 15.61 -8.62 -24.69
C ILE A 533 15.31 -8.05 -26.08
N VAL A 534 14.21 -7.30 -26.23
CA VAL A 534 13.86 -6.68 -27.52
C VAL A 534 14.90 -5.64 -27.91
N ALA A 535 15.24 -4.72 -27.02
CA ALA A 535 16.24 -3.68 -27.28
C ALA A 535 17.60 -4.29 -27.66
N GLY A 536 18.08 -5.24 -26.85
CA GLY A 536 19.36 -5.91 -27.06
C GLY A 536 19.39 -6.77 -28.32
N ALA A 537 18.31 -7.49 -28.64
CA ALA A 537 18.24 -8.27 -29.88
C ALA A 537 18.24 -7.36 -31.13
N LEU A 538 17.45 -6.30 -31.12
CA LEU A 538 17.39 -5.35 -32.25
C LEU A 538 18.73 -4.61 -32.43
N SER A 539 19.39 -4.20 -31.34
CA SER A 539 20.72 -3.59 -31.37
C SER A 539 21.78 -4.57 -31.91
N ALA A 540 21.81 -5.80 -31.38
CA ALA A 540 22.82 -6.80 -31.76
C ALA A 540 22.76 -7.21 -33.24
N HIS A 541 21.58 -7.11 -33.86
CA HIS A 541 21.41 -7.34 -35.31
C HIS A 541 21.60 -6.07 -36.15
N GLY A 542 21.92 -4.92 -35.54
CA GLY A 542 22.02 -3.63 -36.23
C GLY A 542 20.71 -3.15 -36.85
N ARG A 543 19.56 -3.64 -36.32
CA ARG A 543 18.24 -3.36 -36.88
C ARG A 543 17.67 -2.02 -36.41
N ALA A 544 18.01 -1.60 -35.20
CA ALA A 544 17.53 -0.36 -34.63
C ALA A 544 18.65 0.40 -33.91
N THR A 545 18.56 1.72 -33.92
CA THR A 545 19.36 2.59 -33.04
C THR A 545 18.64 2.75 -31.71
N LEU A 546 19.33 2.53 -30.59
CA LEU A 546 18.80 2.69 -29.24
C LEU A 546 19.12 4.09 -28.71
N ILE A 547 18.12 4.77 -28.16
CA ILE A 547 18.24 6.14 -27.65
C ILE A 547 17.66 6.24 -26.24
N GLY A 548 18.33 6.99 -25.37
CA GLY A 548 17.87 7.27 -24.02
C GLY A 548 18.93 6.95 -22.98
N GLU A 549 18.60 6.11 -22.01
CA GLU A 549 19.45 5.77 -20.86
C GLU A 549 19.60 4.25 -20.73
N ARG A 550 20.64 3.80 -20.01
CA ARG A 550 20.90 2.38 -19.77
C ARG A 550 19.67 1.71 -19.16
N THR A 551 19.36 0.50 -19.61
CA THR A 551 18.25 -0.30 -19.07
C THR A 551 18.54 -0.89 -17.67
N HIS A 552 17.51 -1.47 -17.06
CA HIS A 552 17.53 -1.88 -15.65
C HIS A 552 18.57 -2.95 -15.27
N GLY A 553 18.85 -3.90 -16.16
CA GLY A 553 19.74 -5.02 -15.94
C GLY A 553 19.11 -6.26 -15.30
N LYS A 554 17.84 -6.54 -15.60
CA LYS A 554 17.10 -7.72 -15.13
C LYS A 554 17.13 -8.85 -16.17
N GLY A 555 18.24 -9.57 -16.21
CA GLY A 555 18.45 -10.71 -17.09
C GLY A 555 18.19 -12.10 -16.51
N SER A 556 17.46 -12.24 -15.40
CA SER A 556 17.28 -13.52 -14.71
C SER A 556 15.91 -14.14 -14.97
N VAL A 557 15.87 -15.47 -15.11
CA VAL A 557 14.65 -16.26 -15.29
C VAL A 557 14.22 -16.80 -13.93
N GLN A 558 13.07 -16.34 -13.44
CA GLN A 558 12.45 -16.91 -12.25
C GLN A 558 11.41 -17.94 -12.63
N ARG A 559 11.31 -18.99 -11.81
CA ARG A 559 10.21 -19.94 -11.86
C ARG A 559 9.56 -20.02 -10.49
N LEU A 560 8.24 -20.05 -10.48
CA LEU A 560 7.45 -20.39 -9.30
C LEU A 560 7.40 -21.91 -9.17
N LEU A 561 7.88 -22.41 -8.04
CA LEU A 561 7.91 -23.83 -7.70
C LEU A 561 6.89 -24.09 -6.60
N PRO A 562 5.84 -24.89 -6.86
CA PRO A 562 4.87 -25.25 -5.83
C PRO A 562 5.49 -26.19 -4.80
N LEU A 563 5.09 -25.99 -3.54
CA LEU A 563 5.41 -26.92 -2.46
C LEU A 563 4.33 -28.01 -2.42
N ARG A 564 4.69 -29.23 -2.83
CA ARG A 564 3.75 -30.36 -2.92
C ARG A 564 3.03 -30.68 -1.60
N SER A 565 3.66 -30.36 -0.48
CA SER A 565 3.10 -30.56 0.86
C SER A 565 2.03 -29.52 1.25
N LEU A 566 1.94 -28.41 0.51
CA LEU A 566 1.03 -27.29 0.77
C LEU A 566 0.38 -26.85 -0.56
N PRO A 567 -0.55 -27.65 -1.12
CA PRO A 567 -1.24 -27.31 -2.36
C PRO A 567 -2.24 -26.16 -2.17
N ASP A 568 -2.67 -25.57 -3.28
CA ASP A 568 -3.77 -24.61 -3.31
C ASP A 568 -5.09 -25.31 -2.96
N GLU A 569 -6.07 -24.55 -2.48
CA GLU A 569 -7.43 -25.05 -2.35
C GLU A 569 -8.04 -25.37 -3.73
N LEU A 570 -8.94 -26.35 -3.74
CA LEU A 570 -9.64 -26.74 -4.97
C LEU A 570 -10.77 -25.76 -5.24
N PHE A 571 -11.02 -25.43 -6.50
CA PHE A 571 -12.13 -24.57 -6.92
C PHE A 571 -12.80 -25.09 -8.20
N ASP A 572 -14.03 -24.63 -8.44
CA ASP A 572 -14.77 -24.86 -9.67
C ASP A 572 -14.39 -23.80 -10.71
N ASP A 573 -13.44 -24.15 -11.58
CA ASP A 573 -12.96 -23.33 -12.69
C ASP A 573 -14.03 -23.24 -13.79
N ALA A 574 -14.98 -22.33 -13.59
CA ALA A 574 -16.14 -22.18 -14.42
C ALA A 574 -15.79 -21.54 -15.78
N ASN A 575 -14.74 -20.72 -15.84
CA ASN A 575 -14.28 -20.06 -17.06
C ASN A 575 -13.16 -20.84 -17.81
N ARG A 576 -12.59 -21.89 -17.20
CA ARG A 576 -11.51 -22.75 -17.72
C ARG A 576 -10.17 -22.05 -17.90
N ASN A 577 -9.87 -21.05 -17.08
CA ASN A 577 -8.59 -20.33 -17.11
C ASN A 577 -7.54 -20.97 -16.18
N TYR A 578 -7.89 -21.98 -15.38
CA TYR A 578 -7.05 -22.66 -14.38
C TYR A 578 -6.60 -21.78 -13.19
N TYR A 579 -7.25 -20.65 -12.96
CA TYR A 579 -7.02 -19.75 -11.83
C TYR A 579 -8.33 -19.48 -11.10
N TRP A 580 -8.30 -19.38 -9.78
CA TRP A 580 -9.50 -19.04 -9.01
C TRP A 580 -9.83 -17.56 -9.17
N ASP A 581 -11.04 -17.27 -9.63
CA ASP A 581 -11.62 -15.92 -9.59
C ASP A 581 -12.50 -15.72 -8.34
N GLU A 582 -12.58 -14.48 -7.83
CA GLU A 582 -13.35 -14.15 -6.62
C GLU A 582 -14.84 -14.56 -6.68
N TRP A 583 -15.40 -14.70 -7.88
CA TRP A 583 -16.80 -15.11 -8.10
C TRP A 583 -17.00 -16.63 -8.23
N GLU A 584 -15.94 -17.43 -8.21
CA GLU A 584 -15.97 -18.88 -8.34
C GLU A 584 -16.06 -19.59 -6.98
N GLU A 585 -16.77 -20.73 -6.96
CA GLU A 585 -16.90 -21.54 -5.76
C GLU A 585 -15.62 -22.32 -5.49
N PHE A 586 -15.26 -22.46 -4.21
CA PHE A 586 -14.08 -23.20 -3.79
C PHE A 586 -14.32 -24.08 -2.57
N VAL A 587 -13.44 -25.07 -2.38
CA VAL A 587 -13.44 -25.98 -1.24
C VAL A 587 -12.63 -25.34 -0.11
N ASP A 588 -13.34 -24.58 0.72
CA ASP A 588 -12.82 -23.96 1.93
C ASP A 588 -12.44 -25.05 2.96
N SER A 589 -11.17 -25.44 2.93
CA SER A 589 -10.65 -26.57 3.69
C SER A 589 -10.40 -26.21 5.15
N ASN A 590 -10.21 -24.93 5.46
CA ASN A 590 -9.96 -24.43 6.82
C ASN A 590 -11.14 -23.67 7.45
N ARG A 591 -12.24 -23.48 6.69
CA ARG A 591 -13.49 -22.81 7.08
C ARG A 591 -13.32 -21.31 7.36
N ASN A 592 -12.40 -20.64 6.68
CA ASN A 592 -12.15 -19.20 6.84
C ASN A 592 -12.96 -18.33 5.84
N GLN A 593 -13.76 -18.95 4.97
CA GLN A 593 -14.55 -18.32 3.90
C GLN A 593 -13.71 -17.54 2.89
N LYS A 594 -12.43 -17.89 2.74
CA LYS A 594 -11.49 -17.27 1.80
C LYS A 594 -10.69 -18.34 1.07
N TYR A 595 -10.54 -18.17 -0.25
CA TYR A 595 -9.69 -19.06 -1.03
C TYR A 595 -8.22 -18.89 -0.62
N ASP A 596 -7.58 -19.99 -0.23
CA ASP A 596 -6.17 -20.00 0.14
C ASP A 596 -5.30 -20.64 -0.94
N TYR A 597 -4.39 -19.84 -1.49
CA TYR A 597 -3.33 -20.36 -2.33
C TYR A 597 -2.27 -21.10 -1.49
N GLY A 598 -1.65 -22.11 -2.08
CA GLY A 598 -0.47 -22.76 -1.53
C GLY A 598 0.79 -21.90 -1.75
N PRO A 599 1.76 -21.92 -0.83
CA PRO A 599 3.00 -21.17 -0.99
C PRO A 599 3.82 -21.60 -2.21
N ARG A 600 4.63 -20.66 -2.72
CA ARG A 600 5.53 -20.87 -3.86
C ARG A 600 6.95 -20.43 -3.51
N ILE A 601 7.92 -21.16 -4.02
CA ILE A 601 9.30 -20.67 -4.09
C ILE A 601 9.48 -20.00 -5.45
N LYS A 602 9.75 -18.69 -5.45
CA LYS A 602 10.24 -17.99 -6.64
C LYS A 602 11.75 -18.14 -6.68
N LEU A 603 12.26 -18.85 -7.67
CA LEU A 603 13.69 -19.17 -7.75
C LEU A 603 14.29 -18.75 -9.09
N THR A 604 15.43 -18.07 -9.06
CA THR A 604 16.23 -17.80 -10.24
C THR A 604 16.92 -19.08 -10.71
N LEU A 605 16.62 -19.53 -11.93
CA LEU A 605 17.11 -20.80 -12.49
C LEU A 605 18.03 -20.64 -13.70
N ALA A 606 17.98 -19.49 -14.37
CA ALA A 606 18.76 -19.21 -15.56
C ALA A 606 19.01 -17.71 -15.74
N TYR A 607 19.96 -17.40 -16.61
CA TYR A 607 20.19 -16.03 -17.10
C TYR A 607 19.97 -15.95 -18.61
N TYR A 608 19.49 -14.79 -19.06
CA TYR A 608 19.35 -14.42 -20.46
C TYR A 608 20.68 -13.93 -21.04
N PHE A 609 20.93 -14.35 -22.27
CA PHE A 609 22.07 -13.93 -23.08
C PHE A 609 21.57 -13.44 -24.44
N LEU A 610 22.03 -12.25 -24.82
CA LEU A 610 21.73 -11.59 -26.09
C LEU A 610 22.49 -12.27 -27.26
N PRO A 611 22.16 -11.94 -28.52
CA PRO A 611 22.77 -12.58 -29.69
C PRO A 611 24.28 -12.40 -29.80
N ASP A 612 24.82 -11.31 -29.25
CA ASP A 612 26.26 -11.02 -29.17
C ASP A 612 26.98 -11.83 -28.06
N GLY A 613 26.23 -12.57 -27.25
CA GLY A 613 26.73 -13.38 -26.14
C GLY A 613 26.86 -12.62 -24.82
N SER A 614 26.53 -11.33 -24.77
CA SER A 614 26.46 -10.55 -23.54
C SER A 614 25.26 -10.99 -22.69
N THR A 615 25.33 -10.76 -21.37
CA THR A 615 24.17 -10.94 -20.49
C THR A 615 23.65 -9.58 -20.05
N ILE A 616 22.32 -9.44 -20.06
CA ILE A 616 21.65 -8.28 -19.49
C ILE A 616 21.56 -8.37 -17.96
N HIS A 617 21.90 -9.50 -17.33
CA HIS A 617 21.78 -9.65 -15.88
C HIS A 617 22.91 -8.96 -15.14
N THR A 618 22.56 -8.09 -14.19
CA THR A 618 23.53 -7.51 -13.26
C THR A 618 24.13 -8.59 -12.35
N LEU A 619 25.43 -8.82 -12.45
CA LEU A 619 26.14 -9.80 -11.62
C LEU A 619 26.54 -9.20 -10.29
N ARG A 620 26.33 -9.95 -9.22
CA ARG A 620 26.62 -9.56 -7.84
C ARG A 620 27.51 -10.57 -7.15
N ASP A 621 28.34 -10.10 -6.24
CA ASP A 621 29.12 -10.96 -5.35
C ASP A 621 28.26 -11.56 -4.24
N HIS A 622 28.86 -12.40 -3.40
CA HIS A 622 28.16 -13.01 -2.28
C HIS A 622 27.75 -12.02 -1.18
N GLU A 623 28.20 -10.76 -1.21
CA GLU A 623 27.73 -9.69 -0.33
C GLU A 623 26.63 -8.83 -0.99
N GLY A 624 26.21 -9.17 -2.21
CA GLY A 624 25.18 -8.46 -2.96
C GLY A 624 25.69 -7.21 -3.69
N ARG A 625 27.00 -6.95 -3.67
CA ARG A 625 27.60 -5.79 -4.36
C ARG A 625 27.68 -6.07 -5.85
N VAL A 626 27.43 -5.07 -6.67
CA VAL A 626 27.51 -5.19 -8.13
C VAL A 626 28.97 -5.41 -8.53
N VAL A 627 29.23 -6.53 -9.21
CA VAL A 627 30.54 -6.87 -9.80
C VAL A 627 30.56 -6.47 -11.27
N GLU A 628 29.46 -6.73 -11.97
CA GLU A 628 29.28 -6.37 -13.37
C GLU A 628 27.88 -5.80 -13.53
N GLN A 629 27.79 -4.53 -13.93
CA GLN A 629 26.52 -3.87 -14.14
C GLN A 629 25.90 -4.40 -15.43
N GLY A 630 24.70 -4.96 -15.33
CA GLY A 630 23.93 -5.43 -16.48
C GLY A 630 23.17 -4.30 -17.16
N GLY A 631 22.27 -4.69 -18.05
CA GLY A 631 21.46 -3.80 -18.88
C GLY A 631 22.00 -3.68 -20.30
N VAL A 632 21.20 -3.05 -21.16
CA VAL A 632 21.51 -2.69 -22.53
C VAL A 632 21.83 -1.21 -22.56
N GLU A 633 22.95 -0.88 -23.19
CA GLU A 633 23.38 0.50 -23.37
C GLU A 633 22.69 1.14 -24.57
N PRO A 634 22.29 2.41 -24.49
CA PRO A 634 21.82 3.13 -25.66
C PRO A 634 22.99 3.44 -26.59
N ASP A 635 22.74 3.36 -27.90
CA ASP A 635 23.70 3.81 -28.93
C ASP A 635 23.86 5.35 -28.88
N VAL A 636 22.78 6.06 -28.53
CA VAL A 636 22.76 7.51 -28.34
C VAL A 636 22.21 7.83 -26.95
N ALA A 637 23.10 8.19 -26.03
CA ALA A 637 22.70 8.61 -24.70
C ALA A 637 22.02 9.98 -24.72
N VAL A 638 20.80 10.05 -24.17
CA VAL A 638 20.03 11.29 -23.99
C VAL A 638 19.38 11.22 -22.62
N ALA A 639 19.80 12.07 -21.69
CA ALA A 639 19.27 12.09 -20.34
C ALA A 639 17.79 12.51 -20.31
N PHE A 640 17.04 11.99 -19.35
CA PHE A 640 15.71 12.51 -19.07
C PHE A 640 15.79 13.91 -18.43
N PRO A 641 14.92 14.87 -18.78
CA PRO A 641 14.94 16.19 -18.15
C PRO A 641 14.68 16.11 -16.64
N GLU A 642 15.56 16.73 -15.85
CA GLU A 642 15.35 16.92 -14.41
C GLU A 642 14.54 18.19 -14.16
N PHE A 643 13.61 18.13 -13.20
CA PHE A 643 12.86 19.29 -12.73
C PHE A 643 13.52 19.92 -11.50
N ASP A 644 13.57 21.25 -11.43
CA ASP A 644 14.02 21.96 -10.23
C ASP A 644 13.04 21.69 -9.06
N LEU A 645 13.57 21.42 -7.86
CA LEU A 645 12.78 21.24 -6.64
C LEU A 645 11.86 22.43 -6.34
N ARG A 646 12.25 23.66 -6.71
CA ARG A 646 11.40 24.85 -6.57
C ARG A 646 10.20 24.76 -7.52
N ASP A 647 10.44 24.42 -8.78
CA ASP A 647 9.38 24.29 -9.78
C ASP A 647 8.41 23.18 -9.40
N LEU A 648 8.91 22.06 -8.87
CA LEU A 648 8.07 20.96 -8.38
C LEU A 648 7.13 21.38 -7.25
N LYS A 649 7.59 22.20 -6.29
CA LYS A 649 6.72 22.69 -5.21
C LYS A 649 5.61 23.61 -5.72
N GLU A 650 5.96 24.45 -6.68
CA GLU A 650 4.99 25.38 -7.26
C GLU A 650 3.99 24.65 -8.18
N LEU A 651 4.44 23.63 -8.91
CA LEU A 651 3.56 22.74 -9.65
C LEU A 651 2.60 21.98 -8.74
N ASP A 652 3.07 21.45 -7.60
CA ASP A 652 2.22 20.76 -6.62
C ASP A 652 1.10 21.67 -6.09
N ARG A 653 1.43 22.94 -5.78
CA ARG A 653 0.44 23.96 -5.40
C ARG A 653 -0.62 24.15 -6.49
N LEU A 654 -0.20 24.40 -7.73
CA LEU A 654 -1.11 24.66 -8.86
C LEU A 654 -1.95 23.42 -9.24
N ILE A 655 -1.40 22.22 -9.09
CA ILE A 655 -2.12 20.94 -9.27
C ILE A 655 -3.19 20.79 -8.18
N GLY A 656 -2.84 21.07 -6.91
CA GLY A 656 -3.78 21.03 -5.78
C GLY A 656 -4.94 22.03 -5.93
N GLU A 657 -4.68 23.20 -6.52
CA GLU A 657 -5.68 24.20 -6.87
C GLU A 657 -6.47 23.86 -8.14
N SER A 658 -6.19 22.72 -8.79
CA SER A 658 -6.78 22.29 -10.06
C SER A 658 -6.62 23.29 -11.21
N ALA A 659 -5.62 24.18 -11.14
CA ALA A 659 -5.49 25.34 -12.03
C ALA A 659 -5.37 24.95 -13.52
N PHE A 660 -4.60 23.90 -13.83
CA PHE A 660 -4.40 23.43 -15.20
C PHE A 660 -5.63 22.68 -15.73
N ARG A 661 -6.25 21.88 -14.86
CA ARG A 661 -7.39 21.03 -15.22
C ARG A 661 -8.63 21.86 -15.48
N GLU A 662 -8.91 22.85 -14.64
CA GLU A 662 -10.06 23.75 -14.80
C GLU A 662 -9.96 24.54 -16.11
N TYR A 663 -8.77 25.06 -16.42
CA TYR A 663 -8.54 25.74 -17.69
C TYR A 663 -8.79 24.80 -18.88
N ALA A 664 -8.23 23.58 -18.85
CA ALA A 664 -8.41 22.60 -19.92
C ALA A 664 -9.88 22.18 -20.12
N LEU A 665 -10.62 21.98 -19.03
CA LEU A 665 -12.04 21.63 -19.06
C LEU A 665 -12.87 22.77 -19.66
N ASN A 666 -12.69 24.00 -19.18
CA ASN A 666 -13.42 25.16 -19.69
C ASN A 666 -13.12 25.39 -21.17
N LEU A 667 -11.85 25.28 -21.58
CA LEU A 667 -11.46 25.41 -22.99
C LEU A 667 -12.16 24.37 -23.87
N TYR A 668 -12.22 23.12 -23.41
CA TYR A 668 -12.90 22.06 -24.16
C TYR A 668 -14.42 22.26 -24.20
N GLU A 669 -15.05 22.71 -23.10
CA GLU A 669 -16.50 22.98 -23.05
C GLU A 669 -16.91 24.16 -23.95
N GLU A 670 -16.10 25.22 -24.00
CA GLU A 670 -16.38 26.42 -24.79
C GLU A 670 -16.01 26.28 -26.26
N ASN A 671 -14.85 25.67 -26.56
CA ASN A 671 -14.29 25.56 -27.91
C ASN A 671 -13.66 24.17 -28.17
N PRO A 672 -14.47 23.11 -28.34
CA PRO A 672 -13.95 21.74 -28.52
C PRO A 672 -12.97 21.59 -29.69
N GLU A 673 -13.22 22.26 -30.82
CA GLU A 673 -12.34 22.18 -32.00
C GLU A 673 -10.94 22.76 -31.72
N VAL A 674 -10.88 23.90 -31.04
CA VAL A 674 -9.62 24.54 -30.64
C VAL A 674 -8.90 23.69 -29.60
N ALA A 675 -9.65 23.11 -28.65
CA ALA A 675 -9.08 22.21 -27.65
C ALA A 675 -8.42 20.97 -28.28
N VAL A 676 -9.06 20.38 -29.30
CA VAL A 676 -8.49 19.24 -30.05
C VAL A 676 -7.22 19.66 -30.79
N ASP A 677 -7.25 20.79 -31.52
CA ASP A 677 -6.09 21.31 -32.26
C ASP A 677 -4.87 21.56 -31.35
N LEU A 678 -5.08 22.20 -30.18
CA LEU A 678 -4.02 22.47 -29.21
C LEU A 678 -3.51 21.19 -28.52
N ALA A 679 -4.41 20.24 -28.23
CA ALA A 679 -4.04 18.96 -27.66
C ALA A 679 -3.17 18.15 -28.64
N GLU A 680 -3.48 18.18 -29.94
CA GLU A 680 -2.69 17.54 -30.99
C GLU A 680 -1.36 18.28 -31.21
N PHE A 681 -1.39 19.59 -31.43
CA PHE A 681 -0.18 20.39 -31.66
C PHE A 681 -0.39 21.90 -31.37
N ASP A 682 0.18 22.40 -30.28
CA ASP A 682 0.16 23.82 -29.91
C ASP A 682 1.38 24.61 -30.43
N GLY A 683 2.39 23.95 -30.99
CA GLY A 683 3.60 24.58 -31.48
C GLY A 683 4.45 25.28 -30.41
N LYS A 684 4.25 24.94 -29.12
CA LYS A 684 4.85 25.62 -27.97
C LYS A 684 4.55 27.13 -27.91
N ASP A 685 3.38 27.54 -28.39
CA ASP A 685 2.95 28.93 -28.36
C ASP A 685 1.80 29.15 -27.36
N PRO A 686 2.08 29.72 -26.17
CA PRO A 686 1.04 30.03 -25.20
C PRO A 686 -0.03 31.00 -25.74
N LEU A 687 0.29 31.84 -26.73
CA LEU A 687 -0.66 32.82 -27.28
C LEU A 687 -1.77 32.18 -28.12
N ARG A 688 -1.63 30.90 -28.49
CA ARG A 688 -2.71 30.14 -29.14
C ARG A 688 -3.82 29.72 -28.17
N TYR A 689 -3.57 29.82 -26.86
CA TYR A 689 -4.54 29.47 -25.82
C TYR A 689 -5.47 30.66 -25.52
N PRO A 690 -6.80 30.52 -25.68
CA PRO A 690 -7.74 31.62 -25.45
C PRO A 690 -7.64 32.22 -24.03
N GLY A 691 -7.45 33.54 -23.94
CA GLY A 691 -7.38 34.23 -22.66
C GLY A 691 -6.11 33.93 -21.84
N TRP A 692 -5.04 33.45 -22.48
CA TRP A 692 -3.80 33.03 -21.82
C TRP A 692 -3.23 34.07 -20.85
N ASP A 693 -3.07 35.32 -21.27
CA ASP A 693 -2.41 36.36 -20.44
C ASP A 693 -3.13 36.54 -19.10
N ALA A 694 -4.46 36.64 -19.13
CA ALA A 694 -5.28 36.79 -17.92
C ALA A 694 -5.25 35.52 -17.04
N TYR A 695 -5.24 34.34 -17.66
CA TYR A 695 -5.10 33.07 -16.94
C TYR A 695 -3.75 32.98 -16.23
N TYR A 696 -2.66 33.21 -16.96
CA TYR A 696 -1.29 33.10 -16.47
C TYR A 696 -0.98 34.14 -15.38
N GLU A 697 -1.38 35.40 -15.57
CA GLU A 697 -1.25 36.44 -14.54
C GLU A 697 -2.03 36.07 -13.25
N GLY A 698 -3.21 35.47 -13.40
CA GLY A 698 -4.05 35.04 -12.27
C GLY A 698 -3.49 33.88 -11.45
N LEU A 699 -2.52 33.12 -11.95
CA LEU A 699 -1.87 32.04 -11.20
C LEU A 699 -0.89 32.55 -10.13
N GLU A 700 -0.44 33.81 -10.26
CA GLU A 700 0.57 34.44 -9.40
C GLU A 700 1.82 33.55 -9.22
N THR A 701 2.23 32.86 -10.30
CA THR A 701 3.29 31.85 -10.26
C THR A 701 4.65 32.37 -10.75
N ASP A 702 5.72 31.81 -10.18
CA ASP A 702 7.09 32.02 -10.64
C ASP A 702 7.50 31.08 -11.80
N LEU A 703 6.67 30.09 -12.13
CA LEU A 703 6.93 29.16 -13.23
C LEU A 703 6.94 29.92 -14.56
N LYS A 704 7.83 29.52 -15.47
CA LYS A 704 7.84 30.08 -16.84
C LYS A 704 6.53 29.73 -17.56
N ALA A 705 6.05 30.66 -18.40
CA ALA A 705 4.83 30.47 -19.21
C ALA A 705 4.84 29.17 -20.03
N ASP A 706 5.98 28.76 -20.58
CA ASP A 706 6.08 27.51 -21.34
C ASP A 706 5.88 26.26 -20.46
N VAL A 707 6.34 26.29 -19.20
CA VAL A 707 6.10 25.21 -18.23
C VAL A 707 4.62 25.14 -17.90
N VAL A 708 3.99 26.28 -17.59
CA VAL A 708 2.53 26.34 -17.34
C VAL A 708 1.75 25.82 -18.54
N ARG A 709 2.13 26.22 -19.76
CA ARG A 709 1.50 25.76 -21.02
C ARG A 709 1.62 24.25 -21.19
N GLN A 710 2.79 23.67 -20.93
CA GLN A 710 3.00 22.23 -20.99
C GLN A 710 2.00 21.48 -20.08
N TRP A 711 1.82 21.94 -18.84
CA TRP A 711 0.89 21.32 -17.89
C TRP A 711 -0.58 21.52 -18.25
N VAL A 712 -0.93 22.69 -18.79
CA VAL A 712 -2.26 22.91 -19.39
C VAL A 712 -2.49 21.96 -20.55
N ARG A 713 -1.53 21.82 -21.48
CA ARG A 713 -1.62 20.91 -22.63
C ARG A 713 -1.75 19.46 -22.20
N LEU A 714 -1.02 19.03 -21.17
CA LEU A 714 -1.12 17.68 -20.62
C LEU A 714 -2.55 17.38 -20.13
N ASN A 715 -3.15 18.30 -19.38
CA ASN A 715 -4.54 18.16 -18.92
C ASN A 715 -5.53 18.22 -20.09
N LEU A 716 -5.29 19.09 -21.08
CA LEU A 716 -6.12 19.19 -22.28
C LEU A 716 -6.11 17.89 -23.09
N ARG A 717 -4.94 17.26 -23.25
CA ARG A 717 -4.81 15.93 -23.89
C ARG A 717 -5.57 14.86 -23.13
N GLN A 718 -5.63 14.92 -21.80
CA GLN A 718 -6.45 14.00 -21.02
C GLN A 718 -7.94 14.19 -21.32
N VAL A 719 -8.42 15.44 -21.33
CA VAL A 719 -9.83 15.77 -21.65
C VAL A 719 -10.18 15.34 -23.08
N VAL A 720 -9.32 15.67 -24.04
CA VAL A 720 -9.53 15.33 -25.47
C VAL A 720 -9.46 13.83 -25.74
N SER A 721 -8.73 13.06 -24.91
CA SER A 721 -8.68 11.59 -25.05
C SER A 721 -10.08 10.96 -24.92
N ASP A 722 -10.93 11.52 -24.06
CA ASP A 722 -12.31 11.06 -23.89
C ASP A 722 -13.15 11.32 -25.13
N ALA A 723 -12.94 12.43 -25.83
CA ALA A 723 -13.62 12.73 -27.09
C ALA A 723 -13.15 11.83 -28.23
N ARG A 724 -11.84 11.54 -28.25
CA ARG A 724 -11.19 10.67 -29.24
C ARG A 724 -11.52 9.18 -29.02
N GLY A 725 -11.94 8.79 -27.81
CA GLY A 725 -12.02 7.38 -27.41
C GLY A 725 -10.67 6.67 -27.45
N LYS A 726 -9.56 7.42 -27.34
CA LYS A 726 -8.19 6.90 -27.39
C LYS A 726 -7.26 7.82 -26.60
N VAL A 727 -6.43 7.21 -25.76
CA VAL A 727 -5.38 7.94 -25.03
C VAL A 727 -4.29 8.35 -26.01
N PHE A 728 -3.84 9.60 -25.92
CA PHE A 728 -2.62 10.02 -26.58
C PHE A 728 -1.43 9.16 -26.15
N ALA A 729 -0.69 8.60 -27.10
CA ALA A 729 0.56 7.91 -26.79
C ALA A 729 1.65 8.91 -26.36
N GLY A 730 2.60 8.43 -25.55
CA GLY A 730 3.70 9.24 -25.05
C GLY A 730 3.99 9.04 -23.57
N ASN A 731 5.21 9.41 -23.16
CA ASN A 731 5.60 9.35 -21.76
C ASN A 731 4.72 10.31 -20.94
N ARG A 732 3.88 9.82 -20.03
CA ARG A 732 2.88 10.62 -19.29
C ARG A 732 3.37 11.94 -18.71
N ALA A 733 4.66 12.08 -18.38
CA ALA A 733 5.24 13.32 -17.86
C ALA A 733 5.61 14.34 -18.97
N MET A 734 6.03 13.89 -20.15
CA MET A 734 6.51 14.74 -21.26
C MET A 734 5.57 14.71 -22.48
N GLY A 735 4.60 13.80 -22.52
CA GLY A 735 3.69 13.64 -23.65
C GLY A 735 4.40 13.16 -24.91
N ASP A 736 4.33 13.97 -25.96
CA ASP A 736 4.73 13.62 -27.33
C ASP A 736 6.00 14.37 -27.78
N PHE A 737 6.27 14.32 -29.10
CA PHE A 737 7.44 14.93 -29.70
C PHE A 737 7.53 16.45 -29.51
N VAL A 738 6.46 17.12 -29.06
CA VAL A 738 6.51 18.56 -28.76
C VAL A 738 7.39 18.79 -27.53
N GLU A 739 7.24 18.02 -26.45
CA GLU A 739 8.00 18.26 -25.22
C GLU A 739 9.12 17.26 -24.95
N ASP A 740 9.01 16.03 -25.44
CA ASP A 740 9.92 14.95 -25.09
C ASP A 740 11.22 15.00 -25.93
N PRO A 741 12.37 15.36 -25.33
CA PRO A 741 13.62 15.49 -26.08
C PRO A 741 14.20 14.15 -26.53
N GLN A 742 13.97 13.05 -25.81
CA GLN A 742 14.42 11.73 -26.23
C GLN A 742 13.64 11.29 -27.48
N LEU A 743 12.32 11.50 -27.49
CA LEU A 743 11.48 11.24 -28.64
C LEU A 743 11.82 12.14 -29.84
N GLN A 744 12.11 13.42 -29.61
CA GLN A 744 12.60 14.32 -30.67
C GLN A 744 13.90 13.78 -31.29
N ARG A 745 14.85 13.33 -30.46
CA ARG A 745 16.11 12.76 -30.94
C ARG A 745 15.88 11.45 -31.70
N ALA A 746 14.92 10.63 -31.29
CA ALA A 746 14.54 9.42 -32.01
C ALA A 746 13.91 9.71 -33.38
N ILE A 747 13.03 10.70 -33.47
CA ILE A 747 12.49 11.15 -34.75
C ILE A 747 13.61 11.68 -35.66
N GLN A 748 14.55 12.48 -35.13
CA GLN A 748 15.72 12.91 -35.88
C GLN A 748 16.54 11.74 -36.41
N GLN A 749 16.73 10.68 -35.61
CA GLN A 749 17.44 9.48 -36.03
C GLN A 749 16.72 8.76 -37.17
N VAL A 750 15.39 8.60 -37.06
CA VAL A 750 14.57 8.01 -38.12
C VAL A 750 14.73 8.76 -39.46
N PHE A 751 14.74 10.10 -39.44
CA PHE A 751 14.94 10.91 -40.64
C PHE A 751 16.36 10.78 -41.20
N GLN A 752 17.36 10.77 -40.32
CA GLN A 752 18.76 10.57 -40.70
C GLN A 752 18.96 9.21 -41.40
N ASP A 753 18.42 8.14 -40.82
CA ASP A 753 18.51 6.78 -41.36
C ASP A 753 17.71 6.63 -42.66
N ALA A 754 16.61 7.40 -42.82
CA ALA A 754 15.86 7.48 -44.07
C ALA A 754 16.55 8.31 -45.17
N GLY A 755 17.63 9.04 -44.84
CA GLY A 755 18.25 10.02 -45.75
C GLY A 755 17.33 11.20 -46.08
N LYS A 756 16.43 11.57 -45.17
CA LYS A 756 15.46 12.67 -45.32
C LYS A 756 15.84 13.86 -44.43
N ASP A 757 15.49 15.05 -44.88
CA ASP A 757 15.68 16.28 -44.10
C ASP A 757 14.47 16.56 -43.20
N ILE A 758 14.67 16.52 -41.89
CA ILE A 758 13.62 16.77 -40.89
C ILE A 758 13.07 18.20 -40.97
N GLN A 759 13.85 19.18 -41.47
CA GLN A 759 13.42 20.57 -41.58
C GLN A 759 12.30 20.78 -42.60
N GLN A 760 12.07 19.81 -43.48
CA GLN A 760 10.98 19.83 -44.46
C GLN A 760 9.61 19.55 -43.83
N VAL A 761 9.57 19.14 -42.57
CA VAL A 761 8.34 18.88 -41.81
C VAL A 761 8.07 20.09 -40.90
N PRO A 762 7.05 20.92 -41.19
CA PRO A 762 6.82 22.18 -40.49
C PRO A 762 6.69 22.05 -38.97
N GLU A 763 6.06 20.98 -38.50
CA GLU A 763 5.81 20.71 -37.09
C GLU A 763 7.13 20.51 -36.32
N TYR A 764 8.08 19.77 -36.89
CA TYR A 764 9.38 19.56 -36.25
C TYR A 764 10.23 20.84 -36.28
N THR A 765 10.19 21.61 -37.36
CA THR A 765 10.88 22.90 -37.45
C THR A 765 10.35 23.91 -36.43
N ALA A 766 9.03 23.97 -36.23
CA ALA A 766 8.41 24.85 -35.25
C ALA A 766 8.85 24.53 -33.82
N VAL A 767 8.89 23.25 -33.45
CA VAL A 767 9.34 22.81 -32.11
C VAL A 767 10.80 23.19 -31.85
N VAL A 768 11.69 22.97 -32.83
CA VAL A 768 13.12 23.32 -32.71
C VAL A 768 13.31 24.83 -32.61
N ALA A 769 12.60 25.62 -33.43
CA ALA A 769 12.69 27.07 -33.40
C ALA A 769 12.17 27.65 -32.07
N ALA A 770 11.08 27.11 -31.53
CA ALA A 770 10.54 27.52 -30.23
C ALA A 770 11.50 27.19 -29.07
N GLY A 771 12.14 26.01 -29.12
CA GLY A 771 13.17 25.62 -28.14
C GLY A 771 14.38 26.56 -28.13
N ALA A 772 14.81 27.05 -29.30
CA ALA A 772 15.91 28.01 -29.41
C ALA A 772 15.53 29.42 -28.91
N ALA A 773 14.25 29.81 -28.99
CA ALA A 773 13.76 31.10 -28.51
C ALA A 773 13.55 31.16 -26.98
N ASN A 774 13.26 30.02 -26.34
CA ASN A 774 12.96 29.92 -24.90
C ASN A 774 14.16 29.59 -24.00
N GLY A 775 15.35 29.43 -24.58
CA GLY A 775 16.63 29.39 -23.87
C GLY A 775 17.27 28.01 -23.76
N ALA A 776 18.31 27.80 -24.56
CA ALA A 776 19.46 26.98 -24.19
C ALA A 776 20.72 27.72 -24.65
N GLU A 777 21.45 28.31 -23.69
CA GLU A 777 22.89 28.42 -23.85
C GLU A 777 23.40 27.01 -24.14
N THR A 778 24.05 26.85 -25.27
CA THR A 778 24.80 25.66 -25.61
C THR A 778 25.79 25.41 -24.46
N PRO A 779 25.90 24.21 -23.87
CA PRO A 779 27.05 23.91 -23.05
C PRO A 779 28.25 24.08 -23.98
N SER A 780 29.06 25.10 -23.74
CA SER A 780 30.31 25.29 -24.44
C SER A 780 31.10 23.99 -24.31
N GLN A 781 31.35 23.32 -25.43
CA GLN A 781 32.45 22.37 -25.54
C GLN A 781 33.75 23.16 -25.31
N GLU A 782 34.18 23.28 -24.05
CA GLU A 782 35.54 23.63 -23.67
C GLU A 782 35.73 23.31 -22.18
N GLY A 783 36.54 22.29 -21.89
CA GLY A 783 36.95 21.89 -20.54
C GLY A 783 37.19 20.40 -20.38
#